data_AF-A0AAV8XY50-F1
#
_entry.id   AF-A0AAV8XY50-F1
#
_cell.length_a   1.000
_cell.length_b   1.000
_cell.length_c   1.000
_cell.angle_alpha   90.00
_cell.angle_beta   90.00
_cell.angle_gamma   90.00
#
_symmetry.space_group_name_H-M   'P 1'
#
loop_
_entity.id
_entity.type
_entity.pdbx_description
1 polymer ?
#
loop_
_entity_poly.entity_id
_entity_poly.type
_entity_poly.pdbx_seq_one_letter_code
_entity_poly.pdbx_strand_id
1 'polypeptide(L)'
;MADFLADNNICGQTVLQLVSRGNAIVAELLRLKDYIPKIYRLETKQDAQKYANIIMDFSYFKIAEAHEQKIENSEALTYLDEEFRDNHIEIITRFYLVFESIHTYVTDLNHFLDELDEGLYIHQTLESIFTDMEGKQLMCEALYLYGLMLLIVDTYFSGTIRERILVSYYRYTPQRRDTQSCIDEVCKLLRDTGYTTKKPIYYPEDYFKRIPIRSMYIDYVIGRLRSDDIYGQISVYPLPKHRSTALAAQASMLYVCLYFSPNILHSQTSVMREIIDKYFPDNWVISLYMGYTINLADQWEPFKAAKLALNNTLEPVNIKEYASNYGTSVSQLLKTTNLLLKEGTVTSETLLRDINNITNVLRECNVTVPAETVIAESKCDVVSSFKLLLNTAQLELTVKEVYKKLLSEKEQHWEELKDESHKSLVELSEVFSGTKPLTRIQKNENLQLWFMEISKQVETARAGHIPRGLLYKKMTDNISGLLKHILDSLLSFMMGDSGSSRKIVQLIQALEEVQEFHQLNSNMQVVQFLSETRKYLHQMIRNTNIKEDVLINLQIVGDLSYAWELIDSYTGIMQLGVKQEPTLVIKLRAVFLKLASALEVPLLRINQARSGTSPPCRSIIAASWRSTSGRCCRSSPT
;
A
#
# COMPACT_ATOMS: atom_id res chain seq x y z
N MET A 1 16.41 9.99 17.86
CA MET A 1 15.75 11.17 17.24
C MET A 1 14.30 11.11 17.67
N ALA A 2 13.72 12.23 18.11
CA ALA A 2 12.30 12.28 18.42
C ALA A 2 11.51 11.89 17.15
N ASP A 3 10.47 11.09 17.32
CA ASP A 3 9.56 10.66 16.27
C ASP A 3 9.01 11.91 15.54
N PHE A 4 9.14 11.97 14.21
CA PHE A 4 8.79 13.17 13.44
C PHE A 4 7.28 13.44 13.53
N LEU A 5 6.47 12.39 13.69
CA LEU A 5 5.03 12.46 13.86
C LEU A 5 4.60 12.51 15.32
N ALA A 6 5.51 12.74 16.28
CA ALA A 6 5.13 12.92 17.66
C ALA A 6 4.20 14.15 17.85
N ASP A 7 3.27 14.05 18.81
CA ASP A 7 2.30 15.12 19.13
C ASP A 7 2.98 16.45 19.51
N ASN A 8 4.25 16.42 19.92
CA ASN A 8 5.05 17.60 20.28
C ASN A 8 5.80 18.23 19.09
N ASN A 9 5.88 17.56 17.94
CA ASN A 9 6.51 18.10 16.74
C ASN A 9 5.47 18.83 15.89
N ILE A 10 5.28 20.12 16.16
CA ILE A 10 4.30 20.98 15.47
C ILE A 10 4.52 20.93 13.95
N CYS A 11 5.78 20.96 13.49
CA CYS A 11 6.10 20.88 12.06
C CYS A 11 5.57 19.60 11.42
N GLY A 12 5.84 18.44 12.03
CA GLY A 12 5.37 17.16 11.52
C GLY A 12 3.85 17.05 11.52
N GLN A 13 3.20 17.56 12.56
CA GLN A 13 1.74 17.60 12.66
C GLN A 13 1.09 18.50 11.60
N THR A 14 1.66 19.68 11.32
CA THR A 14 1.13 20.59 10.28
C THR A 14 1.15 19.93 8.91
N VAL A 15 2.28 19.31 8.50
CA VAL A 15 2.38 18.61 7.22
C VAL A 15 1.45 17.39 7.17
N LEU A 16 1.38 16.62 8.26
CA LEU A 16 0.48 15.47 8.34
C LEU A 16 -1.00 15.90 8.16
N GLN A 17 -1.40 17.01 8.78
CA GLN A 17 -2.75 17.56 8.62
C GLN A 17 -3.00 18.03 7.18
N LEU A 18 -2.02 18.68 6.54
CA LEU A 18 -2.10 19.03 5.12
C LEU A 18 -2.34 17.78 4.27
N VAL A 19 -1.46 16.77 4.36
CA VAL A 19 -1.58 15.52 3.58
C VAL A 19 -2.91 14.79 3.86
N SER A 20 -3.37 14.77 5.10
CA SER A 20 -4.69 14.24 5.48
C SER A 20 -5.83 14.97 4.79
N ARG A 21 -5.85 16.31 4.82
CA ARG A 21 -6.83 17.13 4.10
C ARG A 21 -6.79 16.85 2.60
N GLY A 22 -5.59 16.69 2.04
CA GLY A 22 -5.43 16.40 0.61
C GLY A 22 -6.09 15.08 0.20
N ASN A 23 -5.90 14.02 0.98
CA ASN A 23 -6.59 12.74 0.74
C ASN A 23 -8.12 12.88 0.85
N ALA A 24 -8.61 13.67 1.81
CA ALA A 24 -10.04 13.92 1.97
C ALA A 24 -10.65 14.68 0.78
N ILE A 25 -9.94 15.69 0.24
CA ILE A 25 -10.38 16.43 -0.94
C ILE A 25 -10.48 15.50 -2.16
N VAL A 26 -9.46 14.68 -2.41
CA VAL A 26 -9.47 13.71 -3.51
C VAL A 26 -10.63 12.72 -3.38
N ALA A 27 -10.88 12.20 -2.18
CA ALA A 27 -12.01 11.31 -1.93
C ALA A 27 -13.36 11.99 -2.22
N GLU A 28 -13.52 13.24 -1.83
CA GLU A 28 -14.76 13.99 -2.07
C GLU A 28 -14.94 14.35 -3.56
N LEU A 29 -13.86 14.70 -4.28
CA LEU A 29 -13.89 14.89 -5.74
C LEU A 29 -14.38 13.62 -6.46
N LEU A 30 -13.81 12.46 -6.11
CA LEU A 30 -14.21 11.19 -6.68
C LEU A 30 -15.64 10.78 -6.31
N ARG A 31 -16.15 11.27 -5.18
CA ARG A 31 -17.56 11.09 -4.80
C ARG A 31 -18.46 11.98 -5.66
N LEU A 32 -18.12 13.25 -5.81
CA LEU A 32 -18.95 14.24 -6.50
C LEU A 32 -19.04 14.02 -8.01
N LYS A 33 -18.08 13.31 -8.62
CA LYS A 33 -18.10 13.01 -10.06
C LYS A 33 -19.41 12.36 -10.54
N ASP A 34 -20.01 11.53 -9.68
CA ASP A 34 -21.25 10.79 -10.00
C ASP A 34 -22.53 11.60 -9.71
N TYR A 35 -22.41 12.78 -9.07
CA TYR A 35 -23.52 13.66 -8.67
C TYR A 35 -23.63 14.94 -9.50
N ILE A 36 -22.85 15.08 -10.58
CA ILE A 36 -22.97 16.23 -11.48
C ILE A 36 -24.41 16.27 -12.05
N PRO A 37 -25.21 17.33 -11.78
CA PRO A 37 -26.58 17.36 -12.28
C PRO A 37 -26.57 17.44 -13.80
N LYS A 38 -27.34 16.55 -14.45
CA LYS A 38 -27.37 16.42 -15.92
C LYS A 38 -27.73 17.72 -16.63
N ILE A 39 -28.51 18.59 -15.99
CA ILE A 39 -28.94 19.89 -16.51
C ILE A 39 -27.74 20.79 -16.83
N TYR A 40 -26.64 20.71 -16.07
CA TYR A 40 -25.42 21.49 -16.36
C TYR A 40 -24.70 21.05 -17.63
N ARG A 41 -24.99 19.86 -18.16
CA ARG A 41 -24.43 19.40 -19.44
C ARG A 41 -25.13 20.04 -20.65
N LEU A 42 -26.41 20.43 -20.50
CA LEU A 42 -27.25 20.99 -21.56
C LEU A 42 -27.22 20.15 -22.85
N GLU A 43 -27.24 18.82 -22.72
CA GLU A 43 -27.12 17.89 -23.87
C GLU A 43 -28.38 17.88 -24.76
N THR A 44 -29.58 18.14 -24.19
CA THR A 44 -30.81 18.15 -24.97
C THR A 44 -31.15 19.56 -25.47
N LYS A 45 -31.71 19.65 -26.69
CA LYS A 45 -32.16 20.94 -27.25
C LYS A 45 -33.23 21.61 -26.38
N GLN A 46 -34.02 20.83 -25.66
CA GLN A 46 -35.07 21.33 -24.75
C GLN A 46 -34.47 21.96 -23.49
N ASP A 47 -33.48 21.31 -22.86
CA ASP A 47 -32.79 21.86 -21.69
C ASP A 47 -31.98 23.09 -22.05
N ALA A 48 -31.32 23.08 -23.21
CA ALA A 48 -30.61 24.25 -23.73
C ALA A 48 -31.56 25.43 -23.97
N GLN A 49 -32.74 25.20 -24.55
CA GLN A 49 -33.72 26.28 -24.75
C GLN A 49 -34.32 26.79 -23.43
N LYS A 50 -34.55 25.91 -22.45
CA LYS A 50 -35.17 26.24 -21.17
C LYS A 50 -34.21 26.96 -20.21
N TYR A 51 -32.98 26.46 -20.08
CA TYR A 51 -32.04 26.89 -19.04
C TYR A 51 -30.88 27.75 -19.55
N ALA A 52 -30.77 28.06 -20.86
CA ALA A 52 -29.66 28.87 -21.39
C ALA A 52 -29.52 30.27 -20.77
N ASN A 53 -30.64 30.88 -20.34
CA ASN A 53 -30.61 32.19 -19.68
C ASN A 53 -30.38 32.10 -18.16
N ILE A 54 -30.19 30.91 -17.60
CA ILE A 54 -30.00 30.69 -16.15
C ILE A 54 -28.62 30.09 -15.89
N ILE A 55 -28.24 29.10 -16.70
CA ILE A 55 -26.96 28.40 -16.60
C ILE A 55 -25.98 29.04 -17.59
N MET A 56 -25.10 29.88 -17.05
CA MET A 56 -24.07 30.57 -17.81
C MET A 56 -22.68 30.13 -17.39
N ASP A 57 -21.72 30.16 -18.32
CA ASP A 57 -20.29 30.00 -18.02
C ASP A 57 -19.65 31.35 -17.63
N PHE A 58 -18.32 31.41 -17.57
CA PHE A 58 -17.59 32.62 -17.17
C PHE A 58 -17.83 33.84 -18.07
N SER A 59 -18.50 33.71 -19.22
CA SER A 59 -18.99 34.86 -19.99
C SER A 59 -19.97 35.72 -19.21
N TYR A 60 -20.68 35.16 -18.22
CA TYR A 60 -21.57 35.88 -17.31
C TYR A 60 -20.90 37.09 -16.67
N PHE A 61 -19.66 36.96 -16.20
CA PHE A 61 -18.96 38.04 -15.48
C PHE A 61 -18.74 39.29 -16.34
N LYS A 62 -18.78 39.18 -17.68
CA LYS A 62 -18.69 40.33 -18.59
C LYS A 62 -20.01 41.06 -18.78
N ILE A 63 -21.14 40.40 -18.52
CA ILE A 63 -22.50 40.89 -18.80
C ILE A 63 -23.42 40.82 -17.57
N ALA A 64 -22.87 40.66 -16.37
CA ALA A 64 -23.62 40.32 -15.16
C ALA A 64 -24.79 41.29 -14.90
N GLU A 65 -24.54 42.60 -14.94
CA GLU A 65 -25.58 43.62 -14.68
C GLU A 65 -26.72 43.57 -15.71
N ALA A 66 -26.40 43.50 -17.00
CA ALA A 66 -27.40 43.41 -18.06
C ALA A 66 -28.18 42.09 -18.01
N HIS A 67 -27.53 41.01 -17.55
CA HIS A 67 -28.14 39.69 -17.44
C HIS A 67 -29.11 39.59 -16.26
N GLU A 68 -28.75 40.08 -15.07
CA GLU A 68 -29.67 40.11 -13.93
C GLU A 68 -30.89 40.99 -14.22
N GLN A 69 -30.70 42.16 -14.85
CA GLN A 69 -31.84 42.99 -15.30
C GLN A 69 -32.76 42.24 -16.27
N LYS A 70 -32.21 41.40 -17.15
CA LYS A 70 -33.02 40.59 -18.08
C LYS A 70 -33.88 39.55 -17.35
N ILE A 71 -33.36 38.96 -16.27
CA ILE A 71 -34.09 38.01 -15.44
C ILE A 71 -35.17 38.75 -14.66
N GLU A 72 -34.82 39.83 -13.96
CA GLU A 72 -35.76 40.64 -13.16
C GLU A 72 -36.93 41.21 -13.99
N ASN A 73 -36.67 41.60 -15.24
CA ASN A 73 -37.70 42.14 -16.14
C ASN A 73 -38.66 41.08 -16.71
N SER A 74 -38.45 39.79 -16.45
CA SER A 74 -39.29 38.71 -16.98
C SER A 74 -39.76 37.78 -15.86
N GLU A 75 -41.05 37.87 -15.51
CA GLU A 75 -41.66 37.02 -14.47
C GLU A 75 -41.43 35.51 -14.72
N ALA A 76 -41.44 35.08 -15.97
CA ALA A 76 -41.19 33.68 -16.34
C ALA A 76 -39.75 33.24 -16.07
N LEU A 77 -38.76 34.13 -16.28
CA LEU A 77 -37.36 33.84 -15.97
C LEU A 77 -37.07 33.91 -14.47
N THR A 78 -37.66 34.86 -13.76
CA THR A 78 -37.55 34.96 -12.30
C THR A 78 -38.07 33.70 -11.62
N TYR A 79 -39.28 33.25 -11.99
CA TYR A 79 -39.84 32.01 -11.43
C TYR A 79 -38.95 30.80 -11.72
N LEU A 80 -38.43 30.70 -12.94
CA LEU A 80 -37.57 29.59 -13.33
C LEU A 80 -36.20 29.62 -12.62
N ASP A 81 -35.63 30.80 -12.38
CA ASP A 81 -34.37 30.98 -11.64
C ASP A 81 -34.54 30.65 -10.15
N GLU A 82 -35.66 31.05 -9.52
CA GLU A 82 -36.00 30.68 -8.15
C GLU A 82 -36.22 29.16 -8.00
N GLU A 83 -37.03 28.56 -8.89
CA GLU A 83 -37.25 27.11 -8.92
C GLU A 83 -35.91 26.36 -9.12
N PHE A 84 -35.04 26.86 -9.99
CA PHE A 84 -33.74 26.25 -10.23
C PHE A 84 -32.84 26.32 -8.99
N ARG A 85 -32.76 27.50 -8.36
CA ARG A 85 -31.97 27.73 -7.14
C ARG A 85 -32.42 26.80 -6.03
N ASP A 86 -33.71 26.77 -5.71
CA ASP A 86 -34.22 26.03 -4.56
C ASP A 86 -33.99 24.51 -4.72
N ASN A 87 -33.99 24.00 -5.95
CA ASN A 87 -33.71 22.60 -6.24
C ASN A 87 -32.22 22.21 -6.27
N HIS A 88 -31.30 23.16 -6.52
CA HIS A 88 -29.89 22.83 -6.80
C HIS A 88 -28.88 23.52 -5.87
N ILE A 89 -29.28 24.47 -5.04
CA ILE A 89 -28.35 25.26 -4.23
C ILE A 89 -27.48 24.41 -3.29
N GLU A 90 -28.04 23.34 -2.70
CA GLU A 90 -27.28 22.44 -1.82
C GLU A 90 -26.14 21.73 -2.57
N ILE A 91 -26.43 21.18 -3.76
CA ILE A 91 -25.42 20.47 -4.54
C ILE A 91 -24.39 21.44 -5.12
N ILE A 92 -24.82 22.62 -5.57
CA ILE A 92 -23.92 23.69 -6.07
C ILE A 92 -22.96 24.13 -4.95
N THR A 93 -23.48 24.37 -3.75
CA THR A 93 -22.67 24.75 -2.58
C THR A 93 -21.63 23.68 -2.27
N ARG A 94 -22.03 22.40 -2.32
CA ARG A 94 -21.10 21.29 -2.09
C ARG A 94 -19.99 21.21 -3.13
N PHE A 95 -20.29 21.46 -4.41
CA PHE A 95 -19.26 21.56 -5.45
C PHE A 95 -18.31 22.72 -5.21
N TYR A 96 -18.84 23.90 -4.88
CA TYR A 96 -18.03 25.07 -4.58
C TYR A 96 -17.07 24.83 -3.40
N LEU A 97 -17.55 24.27 -2.29
CA LEU A 97 -16.73 24.00 -1.11
C LEU A 97 -15.54 23.08 -1.42
N VAL A 98 -15.72 22.10 -2.30
CA VAL A 98 -14.64 21.19 -2.71
C VAL A 98 -13.64 21.90 -3.61
N PHE A 99 -14.13 22.72 -4.54
CA PHE A 99 -13.30 23.56 -5.39
C PHE A 99 -12.47 24.58 -4.60
N GLU A 100 -13.09 25.23 -3.63
CA GLU A 100 -12.44 26.12 -2.66
C GLU A 100 -11.38 25.36 -1.85
N SER A 101 -11.70 24.15 -1.39
CA SER A 101 -10.76 23.33 -0.63
C SER A 101 -9.45 23.03 -1.39
N ILE A 102 -9.48 22.92 -2.73
CA ILE A 102 -8.26 22.76 -3.55
C ILE A 102 -7.40 24.02 -3.52
N HIS A 103 -8.02 25.19 -3.65
CA HIS A 103 -7.32 26.48 -3.56
C HIS A 103 -6.74 26.70 -2.17
N THR A 104 -7.52 26.43 -1.12
CA THR A 104 -7.07 26.50 0.27
C THR A 104 -5.91 25.54 0.52
N TYR A 105 -5.96 24.31 0.00
CA TYR A 105 -4.88 23.34 0.14
C TYR A 105 -3.52 23.86 -0.36
N VAL A 106 -3.47 24.40 -1.58
CA VAL A 106 -2.21 24.91 -2.15
C VAL A 106 -1.75 26.20 -1.48
N THR A 107 -2.69 27.03 -1.04
CA THR A 107 -2.38 28.26 -0.28
C THR A 107 -1.78 27.91 1.07
N ASP A 108 -2.38 26.97 1.81
CA ASP A 108 -1.87 26.48 3.09
C ASP A 108 -0.50 25.78 2.91
N LEU A 109 -0.30 25.04 1.81
CA LEU A 109 0.99 24.42 1.49
C LEU A 109 2.08 25.47 1.24
N ASN A 110 1.79 26.49 0.43
CA ASN A 110 2.74 27.58 0.18
C ASN A 110 3.03 28.35 1.48
N HIS A 111 2.00 28.63 2.28
CA HIS A 111 2.18 29.27 3.57
C HIS A 111 3.08 28.44 4.50
N PHE A 112 2.85 27.13 4.59
CA PHE A 112 3.71 26.23 5.36
C PHE A 112 5.18 26.26 4.89
N LEU A 113 5.42 26.31 3.57
CA LEU A 113 6.78 26.45 3.03
C LEU A 113 7.39 27.81 3.40
N ASP A 114 6.61 28.88 3.37
CA ASP A 114 7.05 30.21 3.80
C ASP A 114 7.41 30.21 5.30
N GLU A 115 6.59 29.58 6.15
CA GLU A 115 6.86 29.44 7.59
C GLU A 115 8.16 28.66 7.89
N LEU A 116 8.46 27.63 7.10
CA LEU A 116 9.71 26.87 7.19
C LEU A 116 10.93 27.74 6.85
N ASP A 117 10.82 28.57 5.82
CA ASP A 117 11.90 29.43 5.37
C ASP A 117 12.11 30.64 6.29
N GLU A 118 11.05 31.12 6.95
CA GLU A 118 11.10 32.13 8.01
C GLU A 118 11.65 31.56 9.34
N GLY A 119 11.79 30.24 9.45
CA GLY A 119 12.34 29.57 10.63
C GLY A 119 11.38 29.54 11.83
N LEU A 120 10.06 29.58 11.59
CA LEU A 120 9.05 29.49 12.65
C LEU A 120 9.11 28.16 13.40
N TYR A 121 9.54 27.10 12.72
CA TYR A 121 9.76 25.78 13.31
C TYR A 121 11.21 25.65 13.80
N ILE A 122 11.42 25.82 15.10
CA ILE A 122 12.76 25.80 15.71
C ILE A 122 13.46 24.45 15.41
N HIS A 123 14.66 24.50 14.83
CA HIS A 123 15.49 23.35 14.40
C HIS A 123 14.93 22.50 13.24
N GLN A 124 13.89 22.96 12.54
CA GLN A 124 13.41 22.32 11.31
C GLN A 124 13.64 23.24 10.11
N THR A 125 14.31 22.70 9.10
CA THR A 125 14.47 23.32 7.79
C THR A 125 13.94 22.36 6.72
N LEU A 126 13.76 22.85 5.49
CA LEU A 126 13.40 21.98 4.38
C LEU A 126 14.37 20.78 4.27
N GLU A 127 15.67 21.02 4.44
CA GLU A 127 16.72 19.99 4.39
C GLU A 127 16.62 18.95 5.52
N SER A 128 16.32 19.38 6.76
CA SER A 128 16.17 18.45 7.87
C SER A 128 14.96 17.54 7.69
N ILE A 129 13.84 18.09 7.18
CA ILE A 129 12.62 17.33 6.90
C ILE A 129 12.86 16.27 5.81
N PHE A 130 13.60 16.60 4.76
CA PHE A 130 13.94 15.63 3.70
C PHE A 130 15.01 14.60 4.11
N THR A 131 15.69 14.81 5.23
CA THR A 131 16.61 13.82 5.81
C THR A 131 15.85 12.78 6.64
N ASP A 132 14.73 13.19 7.24
CA ASP A 132 13.83 12.30 7.96
C ASP A 132 12.99 11.41 7.00
N MET A 133 12.77 10.15 7.39
CA MET A 133 12.05 9.18 6.55
C MET A 133 10.56 9.50 6.42
N GLU A 134 9.92 10.00 7.48
CA GLU A 134 8.50 10.33 7.48
C GLU A 134 8.28 11.73 6.90
N GLY A 135 9.17 12.67 7.23
CA GLY A 135 9.19 14.01 6.66
C GLY A 135 9.26 13.99 5.13
N LYS A 136 10.23 13.27 4.55
CA LYS A 136 10.35 13.18 3.08
C LYS A 136 9.14 12.51 2.42
N GLN A 137 8.53 11.51 3.07
CA GLN A 137 7.30 10.87 2.59
C GLN A 137 6.17 11.90 2.49
N LEU A 138 5.88 12.59 3.58
CA LEU A 138 4.79 13.55 3.65
C LEU A 138 4.98 14.73 2.69
N MET A 139 6.20 15.24 2.56
CA MET A 139 6.51 16.30 1.60
C MET A 139 6.30 15.83 0.15
N CYS A 140 6.72 14.63 -0.21
CA CYS A 140 6.44 14.09 -1.55
C CYS A 140 4.93 13.86 -1.77
N GLU A 141 4.21 13.34 -0.77
CA GLU A 141 2.77 13.14 -0.79
C GLU A 141 2.02 14.47 -0.97
N ALA A 142 2.46 15.55 -0.32
CA ALA A 142 1.80 16.86 -0.41
C ALA A 142 1.80 17.44 -1.83
N LEU A 143 2.96 17.44 -2.50
CA LEU A 143 3.05 17.91 -3.89
C LEU A 143 2.25 17.01 -4.84
N TYR A 144 2.36 15.69 -4.66
CA TYR A 144 1.63 14.71 -5.45
C TYR A 144 0.11 14.90 -5.35
N LEU A 145 -0.43 15.06 -4.13
CA LEU A 145 -1.86 15.22 -3.89
C LEU A 145 -2.42 16.47 -4.58
N TYR A 146 -1.69 17.60 -4.53
CA TYR A 146 -2.12 18.80 -5.27
C TYR A 146 -2.20 18.56 -6.77
N GLY A 147 -1.14 18.01 -7.37
CA GLY A 147 -1.14 17.71 -8.81
C GLY A 147 -2.21 16.69 -9.19
N LEU A 148 -2.46 15.71 -8.33
CA LEU A 148 -3.52 14.72 -8.52
C LEU A 148 -4.92 15.37 -8.47
N MET A 149 -5.18 16.30 -7.55
CA MET A 149 -6.45 17.05 -7.51
C MET A 149 -6.70 17.77 -8.83
N LEU A 150 -5.69 18.46 -9.38
CA LEU A 150 -5.82 19.16 -10.67
C LEU A 150 -6.18 18.18 -11.80
N LEU A 151 -5.46 17.06 -11.91
CA LEU A 151 -5.71 16.05 -12.95
C LEU A 151 -7.11 15.42 -12.82
N ILE A 152 -7.52 15.03 -11.61
CA ILE A 152 -8.84 14.45 -11.34
C ILE A 152 -9.94 15.46 -11.69
N VAL A 153 -9.75 16.73 -11.31
CA VAL A 153 -10.72 17.77 -11.58
C VAL A 153 -10.95 17.92 -13.07
N ASP A 154 -9.87 18.04 -13.85
CA ASP A 154 -9.95 18.24 -15.30
C ASP A 154 -10.47 17.00 -16.04
N THR A 155 -10.21 15.80 -15.49
CA THR A 155 -10.67 14.53 -16.05
C THR A 155 -12.17 14.31 -15.87
N TYR A 156 -12.71 14.56 -14.67
CA TYR A 156 -14.10 14.22 -14.33
C TYR A 156 -15.06 15.41 -14.42
N PHE A 157 -14.56 16.63 -14.29
CA PHE A 157 -15.35 17.85 -14.39
C PHE A 157 -14.88 18.68 -15.57
N SER A 158 -15.54 18.52 -16.72
CA SER A 158 -15.24 19.32 -17.92
C SER A 158 -15.25 20.81 -17.59
N GLY A 159 -14.35 21.59 -18.19
CA GLY A 159 -14.20 23.03 -17.89
C GLY A 159 -15.51 23.81 -17.96
N THR A 160 -16.30 23.61 -19.01
CA THR A 160 -17.62 24.26 -19.16
C THR A 160 -18.58 23.99 -18.00
N ILE A 161 -18.59 22.76 -17.46
CA ILE A 161 -19.43 22.40 -16.31
C ILE A 161 -18.93 23.08 -15.04
N ARG A 162 -17.60 23.09 -14.81
CA ARG A 162 -17.00 23.77 -13.65
C ARG A 162 -17.35 25.25 -13.64
N GLU A 163 -17.15 25.92 -14.77
CA GLU A 163 -17.45 27.34 -14.92
C GLU A 163 -18.93 27.63 -14.65
N ARG A 164 -19.84 26.82 -15.20
CA ARG A 164 -21.28 26.97 -14.97
C ARG A 164 -21.68 26.81 -13.52
N ILE A 165 -21.14 25.80 -12.83
CA ILE A 165 -21.42 25.57 -11.41
C ILE A 165 -20.91 26.74 -10.55
N LEU A 166 -19.70 27.23 -10.84
CA LEU A 166 -19.12 28.37 -10.12
C LEU A 166 -19.92 29.66 -10.32
N VAL A 167 -20.40 29.91 -11.54
CA VAL A 167 -21.28 31.06 -11.83
C VAL A 167 -22.62 30.93 -11.14
N SER A 168 -23.25 29.75 -11.17
CA SER A 168 -24.49 29.51 -10.43
C SER A 168 -24.31 29.70 -8.92
N TYR A 169 -23.19 29.26 -8.34
CA TYR A 169 -22.88 29.53 -6.94
C TYR A 169 -22.74 31.02 -6.66
N TYR A 170 -22.02 31.74 -7.53
CA TYR A 170 -21.81 33.19 -7.42
C TYR A 170 -23.14 33.96 -7.46
N ARG A 171 -24.06 33.58 -8.35
CA ARG A 171 -25.39 34.21 -8.50
C ARG A 171 -26.28 33.99 -7.28
N TYR A 172 -26.29 32.78 -6.72
CA TYR A 172 -27.24 32.41 -5.67
C TYR A 172 -26.78 32.67 -4.24
N THR A 173 -25.49 32.92 -4.02
CA THR A 173 -24.94 33.13 -2.67
C THR A 173 -24.64 34.61 -2.43
N PRO A 174 -25.07 35.20 -1.29
CA PRO A 174 -24.82 36.61 -1.01
C PRO A 174 -23.32 36.89 -0.88
N GLN A 175 -22.83 37.79 -1.74
CA GLN A 175 -21.42 38.16 -1.83
C GLN A 175 -21.01 39.05 -0.65
N ARG A 176 -20.19 38.52 0.26
CA ARG A 176 -19.41 39.34 1.22
C ARG A 176 -18.05 39.64 0.60
N ARG A 177 -17.42 40.77 0.96
CA ARG A 177 -16.13 41.20 0.37
C ARG A 177 -15.04 40.12 0.47
N ASP A 178 -14.98 39.38 1.58
CA ASP A 178 -13.98 38.31 1.80
C ASP A 178 -14.28 37.05 0.98
N THR A 179 -15.56 36.79 0.67
CA THR A 179 -15.98 35.65 -0.16
C THR A 179 -15.72 35.92 -1.64
N GLN A 180 -15.81 37.18 -2.06
CA GLN A 180 -15.62 37.57 -3.46
C GLN A 180 -14.17 37.36 -3.93
N SER A 181 -13.17 37.73 -3.11
CA SER A 181 -11.76 37.47 -3.44
C SER A 181 -11.44 35.97 -3.50
N CYS A 182 -12.05 35.17 -2.62
CA CYS A 182 -11.89 33.71 -2.64
C CYS A 182 -12.47 33.09 -3.92
N ILE A 183 -13.70 33.49 -4.31
CA ILE A 183 -14.34 33.01 -5.54
C ILE A 183 -13.50 33.36 -6.76
N ASP A 184 -12.93 34.56 -6.84
CA ASP A 184 -12.12 34.98 -7.97
C ASP A 184 -10.86 34.10 -8.14
N GLU A 185 -10.17 33.77 -7.05
CA GLU A 185 -8.99 32.89 -7.10
C GLU A 185 -9.38 31.44 -7.45
N VAL A 186 -10.49 30.93 -6.91
CA VAL A 186 -11.03 29.61 -7.28
C VAL A 186 -11.41 29.58 -8.77
N CYS A 187 -12.02 30.64 -9.29
CA CYS A 187 -12.36 30.75 -10.71
C CYS A 187 -11.11 30.82 -11.59
N LYS A 188 -10.06 31.52 -11.17
CA LYS A 188 -8.76 31.53 -11.89
C LYS A 188 -8.17 30.12 -11.94
N LEU A 189 -8.17 29.41 -10.81
CA LEU A 189 -7.65 28.06 -10.72
C LEU A 189 -8.44 27.08 -11.59
N LEU A 190 -9.77 27.17 -11.62
CA LEU A 190 -10.66 26.17 -12.26
C LEU A 190 -11.18 26.54 -13.64
N ARG A 191 -10.72 27.66 -14.21
CA ARG A 191 -11.03 28.07 -15.58
C ARG A 191 -10.83 26.93 -16.58
N ASP A 192 -11.64 26.90 -17.62
CA ASP A 192 -11.51 25.91 -18.68
C ASP A 192 -10.07 25.86 -19.21
N THR A 193 -9.54 24.64 -19.26
CA THR A 193 -8.21 24.33 -19.81
C THR A 193 -8.30 24.11 -21.32
N GLY A 194 -9.51 23.96 -21.87
CA GLY A 194 -9.75 23.50 -23.25
C GLY A 194 -9.56 22.00 -23.42
N TYR A 195 -9.30 21.26 -22.33
CA TYR A 195 -9.17 19.82 -22.35
C TYR A 195 -10.53 19.18 -22.61
N THR A 196 -10.63 18.51 -23.76
CA THR A 196 -11.82 17.74 -24.16
C THR A 196 -11.37 16.33 -24.53
N THR A 197 -11.57 15.92 -25.80
CA THR A 197 -11.01 14.68 -26.35
C THR A 197 -9.61 14.89 -26.95
N LYS A 198 -9.22 16.15 -27.21
CA LYS A 198 -7.89 16.53 -27.68
C LYS A 198 -7.21 17.43 -26.67
N LYS A 199 -5.90 17.25 -26.52
CA LYS A 199 -5.08 18.06 -25.64
C LYS A 199 -4.79 19.42 -26.27
N PRO A 200 -5.04 20.53 -25.55
CA PRO A 200 -4.61 21.85 -25.98
C PRO A 200 -3.08 21.96 -25.99
N ILE A 201 -2.59 22.93 -26.75
CA ILE A 201 -1.16 23.26 -26.80
C ILE A 201 -0.74 23.76 -25.40
N TYR A 202 0.40 23.30 -24.89
CA TYR A 202 0.92 23.59 -23.54
C TYR A 202 0.14 22.99 -22.35
N TYR A 203 -0.74 22.01 -22.59
CA TYR A 203 -1.38 21.23 -21.53
C TYR A 203 -0.50 20.04 -21.10
N PRO A 204 -0.41 19.71 -19.78
CA PRO A 204 -1.03 20.37 -18.62
C PRO A 204 -0.19 21.49 -17.99
N GLU A 205 0.92 21.91 -18.62
CA GLU A 205 1.89 22.84 -18.05
C GLU A 205 1.26 24.18 -17.61
N ASP A 206 0.43 24.79 -18.46
CA ASP A 206 -0.20 26.07 -18.15
C ASP A 206 -1.26 25.94 -17.06
N TYR A 207 -1.85 24.77 -16.90
CA TYR A 207 -2.78 24.50 -15.80
C TYR A 207 -2.05 24.42 -14.46
N PHE A 208 -0.92 23.70 -14.43
CA PHE A 208 -0.08 23.55 -13.24
C PHE A 208 0.65 24.85 -12.84
N LYS A 209 0.85 25.79 -13.78
CA LYS A 209 1.44 27.11 -13.52
C LYS A 209 0.48 28.13 -12.91
N ARG A 210 -0.83 27.85 -12.85
CA ARG A 210 -1.84 28.84 -12.39
C ARG A 210 -1.60 29.31 -10.97
N ILE A 211 -1.19 28.40 -10.08
CA ILE A 211 -0.75 28.73 -8.71
C ILE A 211 0.66 28.17 -8.56
N PRO A 212 1.69 29.02 -8.56
CA PRO A 212 3.07 28.54 -8.48
C PRO A 212 3.37 28.00 -7.08
N ILE A 213 4.20 26.96 -7.08
CA ILE A 213 4.85 26.43 -5.87
C ILE A 213 6.34 26.72 -5.98
N ARG A 214 7.00 26.94 -4.85
CA ARG A 214 8.44 27.26 -4.77
C ARG A 214 9.29 26.22 -5.51
N SER A 215 10.09 26.67 -6.48
CA SER A 215 10.89 25.79 -7.35
C SER A 215 11.88 24.91 -6.57
N MET A 216 12.50 25.46 -5.52
CA MET A 216 13.43 24.70 -4.65
C MET A 216 12.76 23.47 -4.02
N TYR A 217 11.51 23.60 -3.57
CA TYR A 217 10.76 22.49 -3.00
C TYR A 217 10.43 21.42 -4.06
N ILE A 218 10.03 21.84 -5.27
CA ILE A 218 9.78 20.94 -6.39
C ILE A 218 11.05 20.16 -6.74
N ASP A 219 12.21 20.82 -6.77
CA ASP A 219 13.50 20.19 -7.07
C ASP A 219 13.90 19.17 -6.00
N TYR A 220 13.67 19.47 -4.71
CA TYR A 220 13.89 18.51 -3.62
C TYR A 220 12.98 17.28 -3.77
N VAL A 221 11.68 17.48 -4.02
CA VAL A 221 10.72 16.37 -4.19
C VAL A 221 11.11 15.49 -5.37
N ILE A 222 11.36 16.08 -6.55
CA ILE A 222 11.76 15.32 -7.74
C ILE A 222 13.12 14.63 -7.53
N GLY A 223 14.09 15.31 -6.92
CA GLY A 223 15.41 14.74 -6.61
C GLY A 223 15.33 13.52 -5.69
N ARG A 224 14.51 13.59 -4.63
CA ARG A 224 14.30 12.50 -3.68
C ARG A 224 13.49 11.36 -4.28
N LEU A 225 12.42 11.67 -5.02
CA LEU A 225 11.66 10.67 -5.77
C LEU A 225 12.50 9.97 -6.83
N ARG A 226 13.57 10.59 -7.36
CA ARG A 226 14.50 9.94 -8.29
C ARG A 226 15.53 9.07 -7.59
N SER A 227 16.07 9.53 -6.46
CA SER A 227 17.26 8.92 -5.87
C SER A 227 16.92 7.85 -4.83
N ASP A 228 15.97 8.12 -3.95
CA ASP A 228 15.70 7.31 -2.76
C ASP A 228 14.60 6.27 -3.00
N ASP A 229 14.55 5.23 -2.16
CA ASP A 229 13.37 4.38 -1.97
C ASP A 229 12.59 4.93 -0.78
N ILE A 230 11.59 5.76 -1.07
CA ILE A 230 10.88 6.54 -0.05
C ILE A 230 10.04 5.65 0.87
N TYR A 231 9.56 4.52 0.35
CA TYR A 231 8.70 3.57 1.06
C TYR A 231 9.42 2.28 1.49
N GLY A 232 10.70 2.12 1.16
CA GLY A 232 11.50 0.94 1.52
C GLY A 232 11.06 -0.36 0.83
N GLN A 233 10.30 -0.25 -0.28
CA GLN A 233 9.65 -1.39 -0.92
C GLN A 233 10.64 -2.29 -1.69
N ILE A 234 11.82 -1.79 -2.07
CA ILE A 234 12.85 -2.60 -2.75
C ILE A 234 13.32 -3.75 -1.85
N SER A 235 13.42 -3.53 -0.54
CA SER A 235 13.80 -4.58 0.42
C SER A 235 12.81 -5.76 0.43
N VAL A 236 11.55 -5.49 0.10
CA VAL A 236 10.46 -6.48 0.04
C VAL A 236 10.47 -7.23 -1.30
N TYR A 237 11.04 -6.64 -2.36
CA TYR A 237 11.16 -7.23 -3.70
C TYR A 237 12.64 -7.48 -4.05
N PRO A 238 13.24 -8.60 -3.61
CA PRO A 238 14.68 -8.82 -3.71
C PRO A 238 15.18 -9.06 -5.15
N LEU A 239 14.29 -9.42 -6.08
CA LEU A 239 14.65 -9.71 -7.47
C LEU A 239 14.70 -8.40 -8.27
N PRO A 240 15.82 -8.07 -8.95
CA PRO A 240 15.95 -6.81 -9.70
C PRO A 240 14.87 -6.60 -10.76
N LYS A 241 14.35 -7.68 -11.36
CA LYS A 241 13.25 -7.64 -12.33
C LYS A 241 11.92 -7.12 -11.74
N HIS A 242 11.76 -7.15 -10.42
CA HIS A 242 10.53 -6.67 -9.75
C HIS A 242 10.59 -5.18 -9.37
N ARG A 243 11.68 -4.49 -9.73
CA ARG A 243 11.90 -3.09 -9.35
C ARG A 243 10.78 -2.17 -9.81
N SER A 244 10.26 -2.34 -11.02
CA SER A 244 9.18 -1.52 -11.58
C SER A 244 7.91 -1.64 -10.75
N THR A 245 7.51 -2.87 -10.38
CA THR A 245 6.38 -3.12 -9.48
C THR A 245 6.63 -2.58 -8.07
N ALA A 246 7.83 -2.81 -7.53
CA ALA A 246 8.21 -2.36 -6.19
C ALA A 246 8.23 -0.84 -6.05
N LEU A 247 8.43 -0.11 -7.15
CA LEU A 247 8.47 1.35 -7.15
C LEU A 247 7.23 1.97 -7.81
N ALA A 248 6.18 1.18 -8.10
CA ALA A 248 5.03 1.63 -8.89
C ALA A 248 4.30 2.84 -8.26
N ALA A 249 4.13 2.85 -6.93
CA ALA A 249 3.53 3.98 -6.22
C ALA A 249 4.41 5.24 -6.29
N GLN A 250 5.74 5.09 -6.13
CA GLN A 250 6.67 6.20 -6.24
C GLN A 250 6.74 6.73 -7.69
N ALA A 251 6.63 5.83 -8.65
CA ALA A 251 6.61 6.15 -10.08
C ALA A 251 5.37 6.98 -10.46
N SER A 252 4.19 6.64 -9.93
CA SER A 252 2.97 7.41 -10.16
C SER A 252 3.04 8.79 -9.51
N MET A 253 3.65 8.91 -8.32
CA MET A 253 3.93 10.20 -7.70
C MET A 253 4.87 11.05 -8.55
N LEU A 254 5.98 10.47 -9.00
CA LEU A 254 6.95 11.16 -9.84
C LEU A 254 6.33 11.63 -11.16
N TYR A 255 5.51 10.80 -11.80
CA TYR A 255 4.77 11.17 -13.01
C TYR A 255 3.97 12.47 -12.84
N VAL A 256 3.22 12.59 -11.75
CA VAL A 256 2.44 13.81 -11.47
C VAL A 256 3.36 14.98 -11.12
N CYS A 257 4.38 14.75 -10.30
CA CYS A 257 5.32 15.80 -9.87
C CYS A 257 6.12 16.41 -11.04
N LEU A 258 6.40 15.64 -12.09
CA LEU A 258 7.12 16.12 -13.28
C LEU A 258 6.37 17.25 -14.02
N TYR A 259 5.04 17.32 -13.91
CA TYR A 259 4.27 18.41 -14.53
C TYR A 259 4.50 19.77 -13.87
N PHE A 260 5.00 19.81 -12.62
CA PHE A 260 5.46 21.05 -11.99
C PHE A 260 6.82 21.52 -12.50
N SER A 261 7.59 20.66 -13.18
CA SER A 261 8.88 21.02 -13.81
C SER A 261 8.93 20.62 -15.29
N PRO A 262 8.19 21.33 -16.18
CA PRO A 262 8.10 20.98 -17.60
C PRO A 262 9.44 20.98 -18.34
N ASN A 263 10.45 21.69 -17.83
CA ASN A 263 11.79 21.70 -18.40
C ASN A 263 12.42 20.30 -18.43
N ILE A 264 12.13 19.46 -17.43
CA ILE A 264 12.62 18.08 -17.40
C ILE A 264 12.02 17.27 -18.56
N LEU A 265 10.71 17.42 -18.80
CA LEU A 265 9.97 16.69 -19.83
C LEU A 265 10.34 17.11 -21.26
N HIS A 266 10.68 18.39 -21.49
CA HIS A 266 11.02 18.91 -22.82
C HIS A 266 12.51 18.86 -23.16
N SER A 267 13.38 19.21 -22.21
CA SER A 267 14.79 19.54 -22.50
C SER A 267 15.78 18.53 -21.90
N GLN A 268 15.49 17.96 -20.73
CA GLN A 268 16.47 17.15 -19.97
C GLN A 268 16.43 15.67 -20.35
N THR A 269 17.03 15.34 -21.50
CA THR A 269 17.05 13.97 -22.04
C THR A 269 17.76 12.95 -21.14
N SER A 270 18.85 13.33 -20.47
CA SER A 270 19.59 12.43 -19.56
C SER A 270 18.78 12.07 -18.33
N VAL A 271 18.17 13.08 -17.69
CA VAL A 271 17.33 12.90 -16.51
C VAL A 271 16.10 12.05 -16.84
N MET A 272 15.42 12.34 -17.96
CA MET A 272 14.28 11.52 -18.36
C MET A 272 14.67 10.09 -18.68
N ARG A 273 15.81 9.84 -19.32
CA ARG A 273 16.30 8.47 -19.54
C ARG A 273 16.49 7.70 -18.23
N GLU A 274 17.15 8.31 -17.25
CA GLU A 274 17.31 7.71 -15.92
C GLU A 274 15.96 7.36 -15.27
N ILE A 275 14.97 8.27 -15.37
CA ILE A 275 13.62 8.05 -14.85
C ILE A 275 12.94 6.87 -15.54
N ILE A 276 12.96 6.82 -16.89
CA ILE A 276 12.35 5.73 -17.65
C ILE A 276 13.03 4.40 -17.33
N ASP A 277 14.36 4.35 -17.35
CA ASP A 277 15.11 3.11 -17.10
C ASP A 277 14.86 2.59 -15.68
N LYS A 278 14.71 3.49 -14.69
CA LYS A 278 14.46 3.12 -13.29
C LYS A 278 13.03 2.64 -13.07
N TYR A 279 12.03 3.38 -13.54
CA TYR A 279 10.61 3.20 -13.17
C TYR A 279 9.76 2.51 -14.24
N PHE A 280 10.06 2.72 -15.52
CA PHE A 280 9.21 2.30 -16.65
C PHE A 280 9.93 1.42 -17.70
N PRO A 281 10.74 0.41 -17.31
CA PRO A 281 11.43 -0.45 -18.28
C PRO A 281 10.50 -1.44 -19.00
N ASP A 282 9.50 -1.95 -18.28
CA ASP A 282 8.56 -2.99 -18.69
C ASP A 282 7.08 -2.59 -18.49
N ASN A 283 6.84 -1.49 -17.78
CA ASN A 283 5.51 -0.97 -17.51
C ASN A 283 5.38 0.50 -17.96
N TRP A 284 4.59 0.75 -19.01
CA TRP A 284 4.27 2.10 -19.50
C TRP A 284 2.80 2.50 -19.27
N VAL A 285 2.02 1.68 -18.57
CA VAL A 285 0.67 2.02 -18.12
C VAL A 285 0.68 2.12 -16.60
N ILE A 286 0.57 3.33 -16.09
CA ILE A 286 0.59 3.58 -14.66
C ILE A 286 -0.83 3.63 -14.12
N SER A 287 -1.01 3.20 -12.87
CA SER A 287 -2.23 3.42 -12.13
C SER A 287 -2.03 4.63 -11.21
N LEU A 288 -2.74 5.71 -11.49
CA LEU A 288 -2.93 6.80 -10.52
C LEU A 288 -4.05 6.41 -9.55
N TYR A 289 -4.00 6.99 -8.36
CA TYR A 289 -4.99 6.90 -7.27
C TYR A 289 -6.28 6.08 -7.55
N MET A 290 -6.48 5.00 -6.78
CA MET A 290 -7.67 4.12 -6.87
C MET A 290 -7.94 3.52 -8.25
N GLY A 291 -6.88 3.22 -9.02
CA GLY A 291 -7.01 2.44 -10.24
C GLY A 291 -7.03 3.26 -11.53
N TYR A 292 -7.05 4.60 -11.48
CA TYR A 292 -7.10 5.45 -12.69
C TYR A 292 -5.91 5.19 -13.62
N THR A 293 -6.14 4.49 -14.72
CA THR A 293 -5.07 4.07 -15.62
C THR A 293 -4.64 5.18 -16.58
N ILE A 294 -3.33 5.34 -16.75
CA ILE A 294 -2.72 6.29 -17.66
C ILE A 294 -1.68 5.59 -18.54
N ASN A 295 -1.86 5.72 -19.85
CA ASN A 295 -0.84 5.33 -20.82
C ASN A 295 0.20 6.45 -21.00
N LEU A 296 1.46 6.19 -20.64
CA LEU A 296 2.54 7.15 -20.75
C LEU A 296 2.85 7.51 -22.21
N ALA A 297 2.66 6.60 -23.17
CA ALA A 297 2.89 6.87 -24.58
C ALA A 297 1.98 8.00 -25.09
N ASP A 298 0.69 7.95 -24.71
CA ASP A 298 -0.29 8.97 -25.09
C ASP A 298 -0.13 10.26 -24.29
N GLN A 299 0.28 10.14 -23.01
CA GLN A 299 0.46 11.30 -22.15
C GLN A 299 1.70 12.13 -22.46
N TRP A 300 2.81 11.46 -22.77
CA TRP A 300 4.09 12.10 -23.02
C TRP A 300 4.39 12.41 -24.48
N GLU A 301 3.49 12.07 -25.41
CA GLU A 301 3.60 12.41 -26.83
C GLU A 301 4.02 13.87 -27.15
N PRO A 302 3.49 14.92 -26.48
CA PRO A 302 3.91 16.30 -26.76
C PRO A 302 5.28 16.68 -26.17
N PHE A 303 5.86 15.86 -25.30
CA PHE A 303 7.09 16.16 -24.57
C PHE A 303 8.31 15.48 -25.21
N LYS A 304 9.21 16.27 -25.78
CA LYS A 304 10.32 15.75 -26.62
C LYS A 304 11.27 14.82 -25.86
N ALA A 305 11.77 15.23 -24.68
CA ALA A 305 12.74 14.42 -23.94
C ALA A 305 12.09 13.15 -23.36
N ALA A 306 10.87 13.26 -22.85
CA ALA A 306 10.12 12.11 -22.33
C ALA A 306 9.79 11.09 -23.43
N LYS A 307 9.29 11.55 -24.60
CA LYS A 307 9.00 10.70 -25.75
C LYS A 307 10.26 9.96 -26.26
N LEU A 308 11.37 10.68 -26.38
CA LEU A 308 12.64 10.07 -26.82
C LEU A 308 13.13 9.00 -25.84
N ALA A 309 12.98 9.22 -24.53
CA ALA A 309 13.37 8.23 -23.52
C ALA A 309 12.46 7.00 -23.56
N LEU A 310 11.13 7.20 -23.67
CA LEU A 310 10.14 6.13 -23.69
C LEU A 310 10.21 5.27 -24.96
N ASN A 311 10.56 5.84 -26.10
CA ASN A 311 10.68 5.08 -27.36
C ASN A 311 11.74 3.96 -27.29
N ASN A 312 12.74 4.06 -26.40
CA ASN A 312 13.73 3.00 -26.22
C ASN A 312 13.14 1.76 -25.54
N THR A 313 12.14 1.93 -24.67
CA THR A 313 11.48 0.80 -23.99
C THR A 313 10.35 0.22 -24.84
N LEU A 314 9.69 1.06 -25.65
CA LEU A 314 8.62 0.69 -26.58
C LEU A 314 9.10 0.03 -27.89
N GLU A 315 10.33 -0.46 -27.96
CA GLU A 315 10.80 -1.18 -29.15
C GLU A 315 10.00 -2.48 -29.36
N PRO A 316 9.53 -2.79 -30.59
CA PRO A 316 8.67 -3.94 -30.85
C PRO A 316 9.27 -5.30 -30.47
N VAL A 317 10.60 -5.39 -30.41
CA VAL A 317 11.32 -6.60 -29.99
C VAL A 317 11.11 -6.84 -28.49
N ASN A 318 11.30 -5.80 -27.68
CA ASN A 318 11.12 -5.84 -26.23
C ASN A 318 9.67 -6.15 -25.87
N ILE A 319 8.71 -5.48 -26.53
CA ILE A 319 7.27 -5.70 -26.31
C ILE A 319 6.90 -7.17 -26.55
N LYS A 320 7.38 -7.77 -27.64
CA LYS A 320 7.11 -9.18 -27.97
C LYS A 320 7.74 -10.15 -26.97
N GLU A 321 8.95 -9.85 -26.50
CA GLU A 321 9.62 -10.66 -25.49
C GLU A 321 8.86 -10.63 -24.16
N TYR A 322 8.49 -9.44 -23.67
CA TYR A 322 7.68 -9.28 -22.46
C TYR A 322 6.33 -9.97 -22.58
N ALA A 323 5.64 -9.80 -23.73
CA ALA A 323 4.36 -10.45 -24.02
C ALA A 323 4.44 -11.99 -23.96
N SER A 324 5.50 -12.58 -24.53
CA SER A 324 5.70 -14.03 -24.52
C SER A 324 6.02 -14.54 -23.12
N ASN A 325 6.94 -13.88 -22.41
CA ASN A 325 7.32 -14.24 -21.05
C ASN A 325 6.10 -14.15 -20.12
N TYR A 326 5.29 -13.11 -20.27
CA TYR A 326 4.05 -12.93 -19.53
C TYR A 326 3.09 -14.11 -19.68
N GLY A 327 2.76 -14.48 -20.92
CA GLY A 327 1.84 -15.59 -21.20
C GLY A 327 2.30 -16.92 -20.59
N THR A 328 3.61 -17.21 -20.64
CA THR A 328 4.15 -18.42 -20.00
C THR A 328 4.07 -18.38 -18.47
N SER A 329 4.39 -17.24 -17.87
CA SER A 329 4.34 -17.03 -16.42
C SER A 329 2.91 -17.17 -15.88
N VAL A 330 1.91 -16.58 -16.54
CA VAL A 330 0.50 -16.71 -16.12
C VAL A 330 0.08 -18.18 -16.05
N SER A 331 0.40 -18.98 -17.07
CA SER A 331 0.06 -20.41 -17.09
C SER A 331 0.71 -21.20 -15.95
N GLN A 332 2.00 -20.93 -15.66
CA GLN A 332 2.74 -21.58 -14.58
C GLN A 332 2.24 -21.15 -13.19
N LEU A 333 1.98 -19.86 -13.01
CA LEU A 333 1.49 -19.29 -11.74
C LEU A 333 0.07 -19.76 -11.45
N LEU A 334 -0.79 -19.90 -12.46
CA LEU A 334 -2.13 -20.48 -12.27
C LEU A 334 -2.05 -21.92 -11.77
N LYS A 335 -1.14 -22.75 -12.32
CA LYS A 335 -0.95 -24.14 -11.83
C LYS A 335 -0.46 -24.15 -10.39
N THR A 336 0.52 -23.32 -10.07
CA THR A 336 1.14 -23.25 -8.75
C THR A 336 0.17 -22.72 -7.70
N THR A 337 -0.53 -21.61 -7.98
CA THR A 337 -1.53 -21.04 -7.06
C THR A 337 -2.69 -21.98 -6.83
N ASN A 338 -3.18 -22.68 -7.87
CA ASN A 338 -4.23 -23.69 -7.69
C ASN A 338 -3.77 -24.86 -6.81
N LEU A 339 -2.50 -25.27 -6.88
CA LEU A 339 -1.98 -26.33 -6.00
C LEU A 339 -1.91 -25.87 -4.55
N LEU A 340 -1.42 -24.65 -4.30
CA LEU A 340 -1.32 -24.08 -2.95
C LEU A 340 -2.71 -23.83 -2.33
N LEU A 341 -3.71 -23.49 -3.15
CA LEU A 341 -5.07 -23.23 -2.70
C LEU A 341 -5.91 -24.50 -2.47
N LYS A 342 -5.38 -25.71 -2.73
CA LYS A 342 -6.07 -26.95 -2.38
C LYS A 342 -6.16 -27.09 -0.86
N GLU A 343 -7.32 -27.52 -0.38
CA GLU A 343 -7.60 -27.75 1.04
C GLU A 343 -6.49 -28.59 1.70
N GLY A 344 -6.04 -28.17 2.88
CA GLY A 344 -5.00 -28.85 3.65
C GLY A 344 -3.55 -28.58 3.23
N THR A 345 -3.30 -27.77 2.19
CA THR A 345 -1.93 -27.45 1.75
C THR A 345 -1.30 -26.32 2.58
N VAL A 346 -2.04 -25.21 2.75
CA VAL A 346 -1.62 -24.08 3.61
C VAL A 346 -2.12 -24.33 5.03
N THR A 347 -1.34 -25.09 5.80
CA THR A 347 -1.52 -25.27 7.24
C THR A 347 -0.50 -24.45 8.02
N SER A 348 -0.71 -24.28 9.33
CA SER A 348 0.25 -23.61 10.23
C SER A 348 1.66 -24.18 10.09
N GLU A 349 1.80 -25.50 9.98
CA GLU A 349 3.10 -26.17 9.86
C GLU A 349 3.76 -25.96 8.49
N THR A 350 3.00 -26.08 7.40
CA THR A 350 3.52 -25.85 6.04
C THR A 350 3.94 -24.39 5.87
N LEU A 351 3.16 -23.45 6.42
CA LEU A 351 3.47 -22.03 6.36
C LEU A 351 4.77 -21.72 7.11
N LEU A 352 4.95 -22.23 8.33
CA LEU A 352 6.19 -22.03 9.09
C LEU A 352 7.44 -22.63 8.39
N ARG A 353 7.25 -23.64 7.53
CA ARG A 353 8.34 -24.25 6.77
C ARG A 353 8.66 -23.46 5.48
N ASP A 354 7.63 -23.07 4.74
CA ASP A 354 7.75 -22.63 3.34
C ASP A 354 7.27 -21.19 3.08
N ILE A 355 7.18 -20.34 4.11
CA ILE A 355 6.70 -18.95 3.98
C ILE A 355 7.42 -18.12 2.92
N ASN A 356 8.72 -18.33 2.74
CA ASN A 356 9.51 -17.61 1.74
C ASN A 356 9.08 -18.00 0.31
N ASN A 357 8.80 -19.28 0.08
CA ASN A 357 8.34 -19.76 -1.22
C ASN A 357 6.93 -19.23 -1.52
N ILE A 358 6.03 -19.25 -0.54
CA ILE A 358 4.67 -18.72 -0.70
C ILE A 358 4.71 -17.20 -0.97
N THR A 359 5.52 -16.45 -0.21
CA THR A 359 5.70 -15.01 -0.44
C THR A 359 6.29 -14.73 -1.82
N ASN A 360 7.23 -15.56 -2.31
CA ASN A 360 7.78 -15.43 -3.65
C ASN A 360 6.72 -15.67 -4.73
N VAL A 361 5.86 -16.68 -4.58
CA VAL A 361 4.74 -16.91 -5.51
C VAL A 361 3.78 -15.71 -5.51
N LEU A 362 3.45 -15.16 -4.34
CA LEU A 362 2.62 -13.95 -4.24
C LEU A 362 3.27 -12.75 -4.95
N ARG A 363 4.58 -12.54 -4.78
CA ARG A 363 5.34 -11.48 -5.50
C ARG A 363 5.24 -11.64 -7.01
N GLU A 364 5.54 -12.83 -7.51
CA GLU A 364 5.49 -13.12 -8.96
C GLU A 364 4.08 -12.94 -9.51
N CYS A 365 3.04 -13.34 -8.76
CA CYS A 365 1.65 -13.08 -9.15
C CYS A 365 1.36 -11.58 -9.24
N ASN A 366 1.75 -10.80 -8.24
CA ASN A 366 1.48 -9.36 -8.21
C ASN A 366 2.28 -8.56 -9.26
N VAL A 367 3.49 -9.01 -9.61
CA VAL A 367 4.28 -8.44 -10.72
C VAL A 367 3.62 -8.74 -12.07
N THR A 368 3.01 -9.93 -12.19
CA THR A 368 2.37 -10.40 -13.41
C THR A 368 1.04 -9.66 -13.64
N VAL A 369 0.08 -9.71 -12.72
CA VAL A 369 -1.29 -9.22 -12.96
C VAL A 369 -1.41 -7.79 -13.57
N PRO A 370 -0.65 -6.75 -13.14
CA PRO A 370 -0.71 -5.41 -13.75
C PRO A 370 -0.34 -5.36 -15.23
N ALA A 371 0.53 -6.26 -15.71
CA ALA A 371 1.03 -6.25 -17.09
C ALA A 371 -0.05 -6.59 -18.13
N GLU A 372 -1.23 -7.05 -17.70
CA GLU A 372 -2.40 -7.19 -18.57
C GLU A 372 -2.93 -5.84 -19.09
N THR A 373 -2.85 -4.77 -18.30
CA THR A 373 -3.21 -3.42 -18.78
C THR A 373 -2.24 -2.89 -19.84
N VAL A 374 -1.04 -3.45 -19.89
CA VAL A 374 0.10 -2.96 -20.67
C VAL A 374 0.24 -3.69 -22.00
N ILE A 375 -0.35 -4.89 -22.17
CA ILE A 375 -0.14 -5.68 -23.40
C ILE A 375 -1.44 -6.27 -23.95
N ALA A 376 -2.17 -5.44 -24.71
CA ALA A 376 -3.21 -5.86 -25.66
C ALA A 376 -2.69 -6.85 -26.74
N GLU A 377 -1.36 -6.95 -26.92
CA GLU A 377 -0.70 -7.86 -27.87
C GLU A 377 -0.39 -9.26 -27.30
N SER A 378 -0.58 -9.52 -26.00
CA SER A 378 0.00 -10.69 -25.32
C SER A 378 -0.67 -12.03 -25.63
N LYS A 379 -1.78 -12.04 -26.39
CA LYS A 379 -2.63 -13.24 -26.60
C LYS A 379 -3.03 -13.95 -25.30
N CYS A 380 -2.92 -13.29 -24.15
CA CYS A 380 -3.40 -13.83 -22.88
C CYS A 380 -4.91 -13.63 -22.80
N ASP A 381 -5.63 -14.69 -22.44
CA ASP A 381 -7.07 -14.63 -22.28
C ASP A 381 -7.41 -13.85 -21.00
N VAL A 382 -8.28 -12.84 -21.13
CA VAL A 382 -8.78 -11.98 -20.05
C VAL A 382 -9.29 -12.80 -18.86
N VAL A 383 -9.85 -13.98 -19.13
CA VAL A 383 -10.33 -14.92 -18.10
C VAL A 383 -9.19 -15.52 -17.29
N SER A 384 -8.03 -15.79 -17.89
CA SER A 384 -6.89 -16.42 -17.22
C SER A 384 -6.25 -15.46 -16.22
N SER A 385 -6.10 -14.19 -16.59
CA SER A 385 -5.58 -13.17 -15.69
C SER A 385 -6.56 -12.83 -14.58
N PHE A 386 -7.86 -12.79 -14.88
CA PHE A 386 -8.90 -12.67 -13.85
C PHE A 386 -8.84 -13.82 -12.83
N LYS A 387 -8.65 -15.07 -13.29
CA LYS A 387 -8.42 -16.22 -12.40
C LYS A 387 -7.15 -16.08 -11.57
N LEU A 388 -6.08 -15.51 -12.12
CA LEU A 388 -4.83 -15.28 -11.40
C LEU A 388 -5.02 -14.21 -10.31
N LEU A 389 -5.72 -13.11 -10.60
CA LEU A 389 -6.10 -12.08 -9.63
C LEU A 389 -6.90 -12.69 -8.47
N LEU A 390 -7.91 -13.51 -8.78
CA LEU A 390 -8.72 -14.22 -7.78
C LEU A 390 -7.88 -15.13 -6.89
N ASN A 391 -7.01 -15.94 -7.50
CA ASN A 391 -6.14 -16.85 -6.77
C ASN A 391 -5.12 -16.10 -5.89
N THR A 392 -4.59 -14.97 -6.37
CA THR A 392 -3.62 -14.14 -5.63
C THR A 392 -4.27 -13.55 -4.38
N ALA A 393 -5.45 -12.95 -4.52
CA ALA A 393 -6.17 -12.39 -3.38
C ALA A 393 -6.60 -13.46 -2.37
N GLN A 394 -7.05 -14.63 -2.84
CA GLN A 394 -7.39 -15.74 -1.96
C GLN A 394 -6.17 -16.28 -1.21
N LEU A 395 -5.05 -16.47 -1.89
CA LEU A 395 -3.82 -17.00 -1.29
C LEU A 395 -3.27 -16.03 -0.24
N GLU A 396 -3.24 -14.73 -0.52
CA GLU A 396 -2.83 -13.72 0.47
C GLU A 396 -3.74 -13.74 1.70
N LEU A 397 -5.06 -13.79 1.52
CA LEU A 397 -6.01 -13.79 2.63
C LEU A 397 -5.82 -15.03 3.51
N THR A 398 -5.74 -16.22 2.91
CA THR A 398 -5.55 -17.47 3.66
C THR A 398 -4.22 -17.46 4.41
N VAL A 399 -3.13 -17.03 3.78
CA VAL A 399 -1.81 -16.95 4.43
C VAL A 399 -1.82 -15.93 5.57
N LYS A 400 -2.45 -14.77 5.38
CA LYS A 400 -2.57 -13.71 6.38
C LYS A 400 -3.38 -14.17 7.60
N GLU A 401 -4.50 -14.88 7.39
CA GLU A 401 -5.33 -15.42 8.47
C GLU A 401 -4.58 -16.48 9.29
N VAL A 402 -3.91 -17.43 8.62
CA VAL A 402 -3.11 -18.47 9.30
C VAL A 402 -1.94 -17.84 10.06
N TYR A 403 -1.24 -16.86 9.47
CA TYR A 403 -0.12 -16.19 10.14
C TYR A 403 -0.56 -15.33 11.32
N LYS A 404 -1.72 -14.65 11.24
CA LYS A 404 -2.30 -13.92 12.37
C LYS A 404 -2.65 -14.86 13.53
N LYS A 405 -3.22 -16.02 13.23
CA LYS A 405 -3.49 -17.06 14.24
C LYS A 405 -2.20 -17.54 14.91
N LEU A 406 -1.17 -17.84 14.11
CA LEU A 406 0.16 -18.20 14.60
C LEU A 406 0.79 -17.12 15.50
N LEU A 407 0.58 -15.84 15.18
CA LEU A 407 1.07 -14.73 15.99
C LEU A 407 0.32 -14.64 17.32
N SER A 408 -1.00 -14.80 17.34
CA SER A 408 -1.80 -14.77 18.58
C SER A 408 -1.56 -15.98 19.49
N GLU A 409 -1.28 -17.15 18.90
CA GLU A 409 -1.02 -18.39 19.63
C GLU A 409 0.47 -18.58 19.97
N LYS A 410 1.34 -17.65 19.54
CA LYS A 410 2.80 -17.76 19.66
C LYS A 410 3.28 -18.02 21.09
N GLU A 411 2.79 -17.26 22.06
CA GLU A 411 3.19 -17.37 23.47
C GLU A 411 2.72 -18.70 24.07
N GLN A 412 1.45 -19.06 23.82
CA GLN A 412 0.89 -20.32 24.28
C GLN A 412 1.65 -21.52 23.71
N HIS A 413 1.89 -21.53 22.40
CA HIS A 413 2.59 -22.62 21.73
C HIS A 413 4.06 -22.71 22.16
N TRP A 414 4.70 -21.58 22.50
CA TRP A 414 6.04 -21.58 23.09
C TRP A 414 6.06 -22.30 24.45
N GLU A 415 5.12 -21.98 25.32
CA GLU A 415 5.02 -22.59 26.65
C GLU A 415 4.70 -24.09 26.57
N GLU A 416 3.79 -24.49 25.68
CA GLU A 416 3.48 -25.90 25.40
C GLU A 416 4.72 -26.66 24.91
N LEU A 417 5.43 -26.14 23.90
CA LEU A 417 6.64 -26.79 23.38
C LEU A 417 7.78 -26.85 24.41
N LYS A 418 7.89 -25.83 25.27
CA LYS A 418 8.86 -25.78 26.36
C LYS A 418 8.55 -26.85 27.41
N ASP A 419 7.28 -26.99 27.80
CA ASP A 419 6.82 -27.98 28.78
C ASP A 419 7.01 -29.41 28.24
N GLU A 420 6.63 -29.68 26.98
CA GLU A 420 6.83 -30.99 26.34
C GLU A 420 8.31 -31.33 26.16
N SER A 421 9.15 -30.37 25.78
CA SER A 421 10.61 -30.56 25.72
C SER A 421 11.20 -30.87 27.10
N HIS A 422 10.75 -30.15 28.13
CA HIS A 422 11.20 -30.36 29.51
C HIS A 422 10.79 -31.74 30.03
N LYS A 423 9.51 -32.12 29.89
CA LYS A 423 9.01 -33.46 30.27
C LYS A 423 9.80 -34.56 29.58
N SER A 424 10.00 -34.45 28.26
CA SER A 424 10.76 -35.43 27.47
C SER A 424 12.20 -35.61 27.99
N LEU A 425 12.88 -34.51 28.35
CA LEU A 425 14.22 -34.55 28.92
C LEU A 425 14.27 -35.11 30.35
N VAL A 426 13.27 -34.79 31.18
CA VAL A 426 13.14 -35.36 32.53
C VAL A 426 12.88 -36.86 32.44
N GLU A 427 12.01 -37.31 31.56
CA GLU A 427 11.76 -38.73 31.33
C GLU A 427 13.02 -39.46 30.86
N LEU A 428 13.81 -38.87 29.94
CA LEU A 428 15.11 -39.40 29.56
C LEU A 428 16.05 -39.51 30.77
N SER A 429 16.08 -38.50 31.65
CA SER A 429 16.90 -38.54 32.88
C SER A 429 16.48 -39.68 33.83
N GLU A 430 15.18 -39.93 33.97
CA GLU A 430 14.64 -41.02 34.80
C GLU A 430 15.00 -42.40 34.24
N VAL A 431 14.97 -42.55 32.92
CA VAL A 431 15.38 -43.78 32.23
C VAL A 431 16.83 -44.14 32.53
N PHE A 432 17.75 -43.16 32.54
CA PHE A 432 19.16 -43.39 32.89
C PHE A 432 19.42 -43.50 34.40
N SER A 433 18.49 -43.05 35.24
CA SER A 433 18.55 -43.21 36.71
C SER A 433 18.26 -44.64 37.19
N GLY A 434 17.61 -45.45 36.35
CA GLY A 434 17.23 -46.84 36.64
C GLY A 434 15.88 -47.01 37.34
N THR A 435 15.09 -45.93 37.46
CA THR A 435 13.75 -45.95 38.10
C THR A 435 12.65 -46.45 37.15
N LYS A 436 12.79 -46.24 35.84
CA LYS A 436 11.90 -46.79 34.79
C LYS A 436 12.58 -48.01 34.14
N PRO A 437 12.00 -49.23 34.21
CA PRO A 437 12.62 -50.43 33.66
C PRO A 437 12.42 -50.48 32.14
N LEU A 438 13.30 -49.81 31.41
CA LEU A 438 13.45 -50.05 29.98
C LEU A 438 14.48 -51.15 29.75
N THR A 439 14.07 -52.18 29.01
CA THR A 439 14.90 -53.34 28.72
C THR A 439 16.18 -52.89 28.01
N ARG A 440 17.34 -53.25 28.58
CA ARG A 440 18.72 -53.04 28.04
C ARG A 440 19.35 -51.65 28.22
N ILE A 441 18.95 -50.85 29.20
CA ILE A 441 19.69 -49.62 29.56
C ILE A 441 20.41 -49.82 30.90
N GLN A 442 21.72 -49.62 30.93
CA GLN A 442 22.50 -49.61 32.17
C GLN A 442 22.40 -48.23 32.82
N LYS A 443 22.26 -48.19 34.16
CA LYS A 443 22.24 -46.96 34.94
C LYS A 443 23.50 -46.13 34.66
N ASN A 444 23.32 -44.85 34.31
CA ASN A 444 24.42 -43.93 34.06
C ASN A 444 24.16 -42.58 34.74
N GLU A 445 24.82 -42.36 35.87
CA GLU A 445 24.63 -41.16 36.71
C GLU A 445 25.10 -39.87 36.01
N ASN A 446 26.10 -39.96 35.12
CA ASN A 446 26.59 -38.81 34.37
C ASN A 446 25.55 -38.34 33.33
N LEU A 447 24.93 -39.28 32.62
CA LEU A 447 23.87 -38.95 31.65
C LEU A 447 22.60 -38.45 32.34
N GLN A 448 22.25 -39.03 33.49
CA GLN A 448 21.13 -38.55 34.31
C GLN A 448 21.31 -37.08 34.71
N LEU A 449 22.47 -36.72 35.27
CA LEU A 449 22.77 -35.34 35.67
C LEU A 449 22.81 -34.40 34.46
N TRP A 450 23.33 -34.88 33.32
CA TRP A 450 23.38 -34.10 32.08
C TRP A 450 21.99 -33.78 31.53
N PHE A 451 21.10 -34.78 31.37
CA PHE A 451 19.73 -34.55 30.89
C PHE A 451 18.92 -33.65 31.83
N MET A 452 19.15 -33.74 33.15
CA MET A 452 18.52 -32.88 34.15
C MET A 452 19.03 -31.42 34.09
N GLU A 453 20.31 -31.21 33.77
CA GLU A 453 20.84 -29.86 33.57
C GLU A 453 20.31 -29.24 32.27
N ILE A 454 20.21 -30.03 31.20
CA ILE A 454 19.63 -29.58 29.92
C ILE A 454 18.13 -29.26 30.06
N SER A 455 17.37 -30.06 30.82
CA SER A 455 15.94 -29.78 31.07
C SER A 455 15.73 -28.45 31.81
N LYS A 456 16.60 -28.12 32.76
CA LYS A 456 16.61 -26.84 33.48
C LYS A 456 16.98 -25.66 32.58
N GLN A 457 17.89 -25.87 31.63
CA GLN A 457 18.25 -24.86 30.63
C GLN A 457 17.09 -24.58 29.65
N VAL A 458 16.31 -25.59 29.29
CA VAL A 458 15.07 -25.43 28.50
C VAL A 458 14.00 -24.68 29.30
N GLU A 459 13.82 -25.01 30.59
CA GLU A 459 12.84 -24.37 31.47
C GLU A 459 13.15 -22.87 31.69
N THR A 460 14.43 -22.52 31.79
CA THR A 460 14.88 -21.12 31.96
C THR A 460 14.89 -20.31 30.66
N ALA A 461 14.63 -20.92 29.51
CA ALA A 461 14.56 -20.22 28.23
C ALA A 461 13.29 -19.36 28.13
N ARG A 462 13.45 -18.03 28.15
CA ARG A 462 12.35 -17.08 27.93
C ARG A 462 12.20 -16.71 26.46
N ALA A 463 10.95 -16.54 26.03
CA ALA A 463 10.59 -15.82 24.81
C ALA A 463 10.85 -14.32 25.02
N GLY A 464 11.99 -13.83 24.55
CA GLY A 464 12.35 -12.40 24.63
C GLY A 464 13.00 -11.97 25.95
N HIS A 465 14.34 -12.05 26.00
CA HIS A 465 15.21 -11.45 27.01
C HIS A 465 15.20 -12.08 28.43
N ILE A 466 16.39 -12.25 29.00
CA ILE A 466 16.61 -12.72 30.38
C ILE A 466 17.59 -11.74 31.07
N PRO A 467 17.29 -11.19 32.25
CA PRO A 467 18.24 -10.39 33.02
C PRO A 467 19.34 -11.24 33.69
N ARG A 468 20.52 -10.62 33.89
CA ARG A 468 21.73 -11.20 34.50
C ARG A 468 21.53 -11.69 35.95
N GLY A 469 22.26 -12.76 36.28
CA GLY A 469 22.52 -13.26 37.64
C GLY A 469 21.59 -14.41 38.00
N LEU A 470 21.98 -15.51 38.64
CA LEU A 470 23.17 -15.93 39.37
C LEU A 470 23.13 -17.47 39.36
N LEU A 471 24.27 -18.15 39.33
CA LEU A 471 24.58 -19.37 40.11
C LEU A 471 25.79 -20.09 39.52
N TYR A 472 26.98 -19.68 39.94
CA TYR A 472 28.18 -20.51 39.80
C TYR A 472 28.99 -20.44 41.10
N LYS A 473 28.76 -21.39 42.01
CA LYS A 473 29.70 -21.62 43.12
C LYS A 473 29.65 -22.99 43.81
N LYS A 474 29.06 -24.04 43.22
CA LYS A 474 28.99 -25.35 43.90
C LYS A 474 29.34 -26.59 43.07
N MET A 475 29.90 -26.45 41.88
CA MET A 475 30.12 -27.62 40.99
C MET A 475 31.50 -27.65 40.33
N THR A 476 32.57 -27.30 41.06
CA THR A 476 33.95 -27.35 40.52
C THR A 476 34.93 -28.17 41.33
N ASP A 477 34.48 -29.07 42.20
CA ASP A 477 35.43 -29.77 43.06
C ASP A 477 35.64 -31.26 42.77
N ASN A 478 35.07 -31.89 41.72
CA ASN A 478 35.31 -33.35 41.60
C ASN A 478 35.12 -34.07 40.25
N ILE A 479 35.55 -33.56 39.08
CA ILE A 479 35.52 -34.40 37.87
C ILE A 479 36.76 -34.31 36.96
N SER A 480 37.19 -35.48 36.50
CA SER A 480 38.38 -35.80 35.71
C SER A 480 38.29 -35.36 34.23
N GLY A 481 39.46 -35.36 33.57
CA GLY A 481 39.79 -34.59 32.36
C GLY A 481 38.95 -34.75 31.09
N LEU A 482 38.00 -35.68 31.01
CA LEU A 482 37.10 -35.82 29.85
C LEU A 482 35.88 -34.88 29.96
N LEU A 483 35.44 -34.58 31.18
CA LEU A 483 34.41 -33.58 31.45
C LEU A 483 34.95 -32.15 31.32
N LYS A 484 36.28 -31.95 31.32
CA LYS A 484 36.92 -30.65 31.12
C LYS A 484 36.75 -30.11 29.69
N HIS A 485 36.69 -30.99 28.69
CA HIS A 485 36.42 -30.59 27.31
C HIS A 485 34.96 -30.20 27.09
N ILE A 486 34.04 -30.92 27.74
CA ILE A 486 32.61 -30.57 27.80
C ILE A 486 32.43 -29.30 28.64
N LEU A 487 33.20 -29.13 29.73
CA LEU A 487 33.21 -27.92 30.57
C LEU A 487 33.77 -26.71 29.84
N ASP A 488 34.82 -26.87 29.02
CA ASP A 488 35.42 -25.79 28.23
C ASP A 488 34.50 -25.38 27.07
N SER A 489 33.81 -26.35 26.46
CA SER A 489 32.71 -26.08 25.52
C SER A 489 31.54 -25.37 26.23
N LEU A 490 31.16 -25.82 27.45
CA LEU A 490 30.17 -25.21 28.35
C LEU A 490 30.60 -23.83 28.93
N LEU A 491 31.89 -23.56 29.08
CA LEU A 491 32.46 -22.30 29.54
C LEU A 491 32.49 -21.27 28.40
N SER A 492 32.77 -21.71 27.17
CA SER A 492 32.52 -20.89 25.98
C SER A 492 31.02 -20.58 25.82
N PHE A 493 30.17 -21.52 26.20
CA PHE A 493 28.70 -21.50 26.22
C PHE A 493 28.07 -20.59 27.31
N MET A 494 28.80 -20.25 28.38
CA MET A 494 28.36 -19.23 29.35
C MET A 494 28.88 -17.82 29.07
N MET A 495 29.95 -17.69 28.27
CA MET A 495 30.64 -16.43 27.99
C MET A 495 30.12 -15.71 26.73
N GLY A 496 29.27 -16.34 25.91
CA GLY A 496 28.72 -15.76 24.68
C GLY A 496 27.33 -15.16 24.85
N ASP A 497 27.20 -13.83 24.72
CA ASP A 497 25.92 -13.15 24.63
C ASP A 497 25.24 -13.52 23.29
N SER A 498 24.18 -14.33 23.36
CA SER A 498 23.53 -14.90 22.19
C SER A 498 22.08 -15.26 22.51
N GLY A 499 21.15 -14.72 21.71
CA GLY A 499 19.70 -14.83 21.93
C GLY A 499 19.18 -16.27 22.05
N SER A 500 17.99 -16.43 22.65
CA SER A 500 17.37 -17.71 23.00
C SER A 500 17.39 -18.75 21.87
N SER A 501 17.26 -18.34 20.61
CA SER A 501 17.33 -19.24 19.43
C SER A 501 18.70 -19.89 19.23
N ARG A 502 19.80 -19.18 19.49
CA ARG A 502 21.17 -19.75 19.38
C ARG A 502 21.42 -20.78 20.47
N LYS A 503 20.92 -20.54 21.69
CA LYS A 503 20.99 -21.51 22.79
C LYS A 503 20.23 -22.79 22.44
N ILE A 504 19.03 -22.68 21.87
CA ILE A 504 18.26 -23.87 21.44
C ILE A 504 18.99 -24.64 20.32
N VAL A 505 19.59 -23.95 19.34
CA VAL A 505 20.42 -24.61 18.30
C VAL A 505 21.59 -25.39 18.92
N GLN A 506 22.26 -24.80 19.93
CA GLN A 506 23.35 -25.47 20.65
C GLN A 506 22.85 -26.69 21.44
N LEU A 507 21.67 -26.62 22.05
CA LEU A 507 21.05 -27.76 22.73
C LEU A 507 20.72 -28.90 21.77
N ILE A 508 20.22 -28.58 20.57
CA ILE A 508 19.97 -29.58 19.53
C ILE A 508 21.28 -30.27 19.13
N GLN A 509 22.34 -29.51 18.88
CA GLN A 509 23.65 -30.06 18.54
C GLN A 509 24.21 -30.95 19.66
N ALA A 510 24.08 -30.51 20.92
CA ALA A 510 24.52 -31.29 22.07
C ALA A 510 23.75 -32.62 22.21
N LEU A 511 22.45 -32.64 21.91
CA LEU A 511 21.66 -33.88 21.87
C LEU A 511 22.10 -34.82 20.74
N GLU A 512 22.52 -34.29 19.60
CA GLU A 512 23.07 -35.08 18.48
C GLU A 512 24.42 -35.70 18.84
N GLU A 513 25.32 -34.91 19.41
CA GLU A 513 26.64 -35.38 19.85
C GLU A 513 26.52 -36.45 20.94
N VAL A 514 25.61 -36.31 21.90
CA VAL A 514 25.36 -37.33 22.93
C VAL A 514 24.76 -38.60 22.35
N GLN A 515 23.88 -38.50 21.34
CA GLN A 515 23.33 -39.66 20.66
C GLN A 515 24.42 -40.48 19.96
N GLU A 516 25.37 -39.81 19.30
CA GLU A 516 26.50 -40.44 18.59
C GLU A 516 27.56 -41.00 19.54
N PHE A 517 28.01 -40.20 20.52
CA PHE A 517 29.13 -40.54 21.41
C PHE A 517 28.83 -41.71 22.34
N HIS A 518 27.60 -41.81 22.85
CA HIS A 518 27.19 -42.88 23.77
C HIS A 518 26.60 -44.12 23.06
N GLN A 519 26.68 -44.19 21.72
CA GLN A 519 26.10 -45.28 20.92
C GLN A 519 24.61 -45.55 21.24
N LEU A 520 23.86 -44.50 21.59
CA LEU A 520 22.45 -44.61 21.99
C LEU A 520 21.54 -45.11 20.85
N ASN A 521 22.09 -45.18 19.63
CA ASN A 521 21.51 -45.86 18.47
C ASN A 521 21.11 -47.32 18.73
N SER A 522 21.66 -47.97 19.75
CA SER A 522 21.30 -49.34 20.12
C SER A 522 19.89 -49.46 20.74
N ASN A 523 19.31 -48.36 21.25
CA ASN A 523 17.98 -48.37 21.87
C ASN A 523 17.00 -47.47 21.11
N MET A 524 16.08 -48.10 20.39
CA MET A 524 15.11 -47.42 19.53
C MET A 524 14.20 -46.44 20.29
N GLN A 525 13.89 -46.74 21.55
CA GLN A 525 13.03 -45.89 22.36
C GLN A 525 13.74 -44.62 22.82
N VAL A 526 15.03 -44.71 23.17
CA VAL A 526 15.87 -43.53 23.47
C VAL A 526 16.07 -42.67 22.22
N VAL A 527 16.28 -43.29 21.06
CA VAL A 527 16.38 -42.59 19.76
C VAL A 527 15.08 -41.86 19.43
N GLN A 528 13.93 -42.48 19.71
CA GLN A 528 12.63 -41.84 19.50
C GLN A 528 12.45 -40.62 20.41
N PHE A 529 12.70 -40.75 21.71
CA PHE A 529 12.63 -39.62 22.64
C PHE A 529 13.58 -38.48 22.24
N LEU A 530 14.84 -38.78 21.92
CA LEU A 530 15.80 -37.77 21.45
C LEU A 530 15.36 -37.12 20.14
N SER A 531 14.73 -37.88 19.23
CA SER A 531 14.17 -37.33 18.00
C SER A 531 12.97 -36.42 18.27
N GLU A 532 12.11 -36.77 19.21
CA GLU A 532 10.95 -35.97 19.63
C GLU A 532 11.39 -34.69 20.32
N THR A 533 12.32 -34.76 21.27
CA THR A 533 12.91 -33.58 21.91
C THR A 533 13.53 -32.64 20.87
N ARG A 534 14.30 -33.16 19.90
CA ARG A 534 14.86 -32.33 18.82
C ARG A 534 13.78 -31.70 17.96
N LYS A 535 12.69 -32.41 17.65
CA LYS A 535 11.54 -31.86 16.90
C LYS A 535 10.91 -30.70 17.65
N TYR A 536 10.67 -30.83 18.96
CA TYR A 536 10.11 -29.75 19.78
C TYR A 536 11.06 -28.53 19.81
N LEU A 537 12.35 -28.73 20.03
CA LEU A 537 13.35 -27.67 20.03
C LEU A 537 13.44 -26.96 18.65
N HIS A 538 13.38 -27.70 17.55
CA HIS A 538 13.31 -27.11 16.20
C HIS A 538 12.03 -26.29 15.99
N GLN A 539 10.88 -26.75 16.50
CA GLN A 539 9.63 -26.00 16.46
C GLN A 539 9.70 -24.73 17.32
N MET A 540 10.36 -24.76 18.48
CA MET A 540 10.60 -23.57 19.32
C MET A 540 11.40 -22.50 18.57
N ILE A 541 12.45 -22.90 17.82
CA ILE A 541 13.22 -21.95 16.99
C ILE A 541 12.31 -21.31 15.93
N ARG A 542 11.48 -22.11 15.23
CA ARG A 542 10.55 -21.61 14.23
C ARG A 542 9.52 -20.65 14.82
N ASN A 543 8.98 -20.98 15.99
CA ASN A 543 8.02 -20.13 16.71
C ASN A 543 8.64 -18.78 17.11
N THR A 544 9.92 -18.77 17.48
CA THR A 544 10.66 -17.52 17.77
C THR A 544 10.79 -16.61 16.55
N ASN A 545 10.94 -17.20 15.36
CA ASN A 545 11.13 -16.48 14.10
C ASN A 545 9.85 -15.88 13.52
N ILE A 546 8.68 -16.12 14.13
CA ILE A 546 7.42 -15.47 13.75
C ILE A 546 7.49 -14.01 14.16
N LYS A 547 7.41 -13.09 13.19
CA LYS A 547 7.56 -11.64 13.37
C LYS A 547 6.40 -10.90 12.74
N GLU A 548 6.02 -9.77 13.34
CA GLU A 548 4.98 -8.88 12.79
C GLU A 548 5.37 -8.31 11.42
N ASP A 549 6.67 -8.04 11.20
CA ASP A 549 7.21 -7.55 9.91
C ASP A 549 6.80 -8.41 8.71
N VAL A 550 6.59 -9.71 8.92
CA VAL A 550 6.15 -10.62 7.85
C VAL A 550 4.74 -10.31 7.38
N LEU A 551 3.84 -9.89 8.28
CA LEU A 551 2.50 -9.44 7.91
C LEU A 551 2.54 -8.13 7.10
N ILE A 552 3.46 -7.22 7.44
CA ILE A 552 3.69 -5.98 6.69
C ILE A 552 4.18 -6.32 5.28
N ASN A 553 5.17 -7.22 5.17
CA ASN A 553 5.69 -7.68 3.88
C ASN A 553 4.61 -8.35 3.02
N LEU A 554 3.77 -9.20 3.62
CA LEU A 554 2.65 -9.83 2.92
C LEU A 554 1.63 -8.80 2.43
N GLN A 555 1.38 -7.75 3.21
CA GLN A 555 0.48 -6.67 2.82
C GLN A 555 1.02 -5.88 1.62
N ILE A 556 2.32 -5.55 1.61
CA ILE A 556 3.00 -4.85 0.50
C ILE A 556 3.02 -5.73 -0.76
N VAL A 557 3.40 -7.01 -0.63
CA VAL A 557 3.49 -7.95 -1.75
C VAL A 557 2.12 -8.22 -2.37
N GLY A 558 1.09 -8.27 -1.55
CA GLY A 558 -0.27 -8.53 -2.00
C GLY A 558 -1.02 -7.29 -2.47
N ASP A 559 -0.44 -6.09 -2.49
CA ASP A 559 -1.19 -4.88 -2.84
C ASP A 559 -1.79 -4.96 -4.26
N LEU A 560 -3.12 -4.87 -4.33
CA LEU A 560 -3.91 -4.93 -5.57
C LEU A 560 -4.59 -3.57 -5.87
N SER A 561 -4.05 -2.47 -5.35
CA SER A 561 -4.63 -1.12 -5.53
C SER A 561 -4.85 -0.72 -7.01
N TYR A 562 -4.04 -1.25 -7.92
CA TYR A 562 -4.19 -1.04 -9.37
C TYR A 562 -5.43 -1.76 -9.96
N ALA A 563 -5.97 -2.77 -9.28
CA ALA A 563 -7.06 -3.60 -9.80
C ALA A 563 -8.45 -2.96 -9.64
N TRP A 564 -8.56 -1.78 -9.01
CA TRP A 564 -9.83 -1.09 -8.77
C TRP A 564 -10.60 -0.78 -10.06
N GLU A 565 -9.97 -0.24 -11.11
CA GLU A 565 -10.63 -0.03 -12.40
C GLU A 565 -10.74 -1.32 -13.23
N LEU A 566 -9.80 -2.25 -13.06
CA LEU A 566 -9.84 -3.54 -13.77
C LEU A 566 -11.08 -4.37 -13.43
N ILE A 567 -11.54 -4.29 -12.19
CA ILE A 567 -12.69 -5.08 -11.71
C ILE A 567 -13.99 -4.71 -12.41
N ASP A 568 -14.17 -3.45 -12.81
CA ASP A 568 -15.32 -3.04 -13.60
C ASP A 568 -15.38 -3.81 -14.93
N SER A 569 -14.23 -4.01 -15.58
CA SER A 569 -14.13 -4.78 -16.84
C SER A 569 -14.44 -6.28 -16.64
N TYR A 570 -14.18 -6.82 -15.45
CA TYR A 570 -14.44 -8.22 -15.11
C TYR A 570 -15.88 -8.50 -14.68
N THR A 571 -16.71 -7.47 -14.45
CA THR A 571 -18.09 -7.61 -13.94
C THR A 571 -18.90 -8.67 -14.70
N GLY A 572 -18.86 -8.65 -16.05
CA GLY A 572 -19.58 -9.64 -16.86
C GLY A 572 -19.08 -11.08 -16.64
N ILE A 573 -17.76 -11.24 -16.52
CA ILE A 573 -17.11 -12.54 -16.25
C ILE A 573 -17.47 -13.03 -14.85
N MET A 574 -17.49 -12.13 -13.86
CA MET A 574 -17.90 -12.46 -12.48
C MET A 574 -19.34 -12.97 -12.42
N GLN A 575 -20.27 -12.25 -13.05
CA GLN A 575 -21.69 -12.62 -13.06
C GLN A 575 -21.94 -13.98 -13.72
N LEU A 576 -21.29 -14.25 -14.85
CA LEU A 576 -21.37 -15.54 -15.53
C LEU A 576 -20.70 -16.64 -14.71
N GLY A 577 -19.54 -16.36 -14.13
CA GLY A 577 -18.79 -17.31 -13.30
C GLY A 577 -19.57 -17.73 -12.05
N VAL A 578 -20.22 -16.81 -11.35
CA VAL A 578 -21.03 -17.11 -10.16
C VAL A 578 -22.26 -17.97 -10.50
N LYS A 579 -22.86 -17.74 -11.69
CA LYS A 579 -23.98 -18.58 -12.17
C LYS A 579 -23.55 -20.02 -12.48
N GLN A 580 -22.33 -20.20 -12.98
CA GLN A 580 -21.80 -21.53 -13.32
C GLN A 580 -21.24 -22.27 -12.10
N GLU A 581 -20.52 -21.55 -11.23
CA GLU A 581 -19.84 -22.09 -10.06
C GLU A 581 -20.05 -21.17 -8.84
N PRO A 582 -21.02 -21.48 -7.96
CA PRO A 582 -21.31 -20.65 -6.78
C PRO A 582 -20.14 -20.51 -5.80
N THR A 583 -19.20 -21.47 -5.77
CA THR A 583 -17.99 -21.42 -4.94
C THR A 583 -17.02 -20.30 -5.32
N LEU A 584 -17.15 -19.72 -6.52
CA LEU A 584 -16.40 -18.55 -6.95
C LEU A 584 -16.58 -17.33 -6.02
N VAL A 585 -17.73 -17.25 -5.34
CA VAL A 585 -18.04 -16.17 -4.38
C VAL A 585 -17.01 -16.08 -3.25
N ILE A 586 -16.40 -17.20 -2.85
CA ILE A 586 -15.34 -17.21 -1.82
C ILE A 586 -14.11 -16.46 -2.32
N LYS A 587 -13.71 -16.68 -3.57
CA LYS A 587 -12.55 -15.99 -4.19
C LYS A 587 -12.86 -14.51 -4.41
N LEU A 588 -14.08 -14.20 -4.85
CA LEU A 588 -14.55 -12.83 -5.03
C LEU A 588 -14.54 -12.06 -3.70
N ARG A 589 -14.99 -12.67 -2.61
CA ARG A 589 -14.92 -12.08 -1.27
C ARG A 589 -13.48 -11.70 -0.91
N ALA A 590 -12.50 -12.55 -1.21
CA ALA A 590 -11.10 -12.26 -0.95
C ALA A 590 -10.60 -11.04 -1.76
N VAL A 591 -10.92 -10.98 -3.06
CA VAL A 591 -10.58 -9.81 -3.91
C VAL A 591 -11.20 -8.53 -3.36
N PHE A 592 -12.49 -8.55 -3.01
CA PHE A 592 -13.19 -7.38 -2.48
C PHE A 592 -12.66 -6.90 -1.13
N LEU A 593 -12.31 -7.81 -0.23
CA LEU A 593 -11.62 -7.47 1.02
C LEU A 593 -10.26 -6.84 0.73
N LYS A 594 -9.54 -7.35 -0.28
CA LYS A 594 -8.23 -6.83 -0.65
C LYS A 594 -8.30 -5.44 -1.28
N LEU A 595 -9.26 -5.20 -2.16
CA LEU A 595 -9.53 -3.85 -2.67
C LEU A 595 -9.85 -2.87 -1.54
N ALA A 596 -10.67 -3.28 -0.57
CA ALA A 596 -10.96 -2.44 0.57
C ALA A 596 -9.69 -2.05 1.34
N SER A 597 -8.69 -2.94 1.42
CA SER A 597 -7.42 -2.63 2.07
C SER A 597 -6.57 -1.58 1.34
N ALA A 598 -6.78 -1.36 0.04
CA ALA A 598 -6.14 -0.26 -0.70
C ALA A 598 -6.53 1.13 -0.17
N LEU A 599 -7.71 1.23 0.46
CA LEU A 599 -8.17 2.46 1.12
C LEU A 599 -7.46 2.70 2.45
N GLU A 600 -6.74 1.72 3.01
CA GLU A 600 -6.10 1.85 4.32
C GLU A 600 -5.03 2.94 4.36
N VAL A 601 -4.27 3.17 3.28
CA VAL A 601 -3.19 4.19 3.28
C VAL A 601 -3.76 5.62 3.36
N PRO A 602 -4.70 6.05 2.49
CA PRO A 602 -5.38 7.34 2.66
C PRO A 602 -6.09 7.47 4.02
N LEU A 603 -6.72 6.39 4.49
CA LEU A 603 -7.43 6.39 5.79
C LEU A 603 -6.47 6.47 6.98
N LEU A 604 -5.27 5.89 6.87
CA LEU A 604 -4.25 5.92 7.90
C LEU A 604 -3.77 7.35 8.13
N ARG A 605 -3.49 8.12 7.07
CA ARG A 605 -3.14 9.56 7.19
C ARG A 605 -4.27 10.36 7.85
N ILE A 606 -5.53 10.06 7.51
CA ILE A 606 -6.71 10.70 8.11
C ILE A 606 -6.84 10.37 9.60
N ASN A 607 -6.66 9.10 9.97
CA ASN A 607 -6.72 8.65 11.36
C ASN A 607 -5.55 9.21 12.20
N GLN A 608 -4.35 9.27 11.62
CA GLN A 608 -3.15 9.82 12.27
C GLN A 608 -3.33 11.31 12.61
N ALA A 609 -4.01 12.07 11.75
CA ALA A 609 -4.25 13.50 11.98
C ALA A 609 -5.26 13.82 13.12
N ARG A 610 -5.93 12.82 13.71
CA ARG A 610 -6.90 12.94 14.82
C ARG A 610 -7.92 14.09 14.69
N SER A 611 -8.26 14.51 13.47
CA SER A 611 -9.10 15.69 13.25
C SER A 611 -10.59 15.32 13.33
N GLY A 612 -11.30 15.85 14.33
CA GLY A 612 -12.74 15.67 14.56
C GLY A 612 -13.68 16.26 13.49
N THR A 613 -13.12 16.87 12.45
CA THR A 613 -13.86 17.48 11.31
C THR A 613 -13.73 16.69 10.01
N SER A 614 -13.05 15.54 9.99
CA SER A 614 -12.99 14.67 8.80
C SER A 614 -14.36 13.99 8.59
N PRO A 615 -14.85 13.88 7.33
CA PRO A 615 -16.04 13.09 7.07
C PRO A 615 -15.75 11.66 7.55
N PRO A 616 -16.66 11.02 8.32
CA PRO A 616 -16.34 9.80 9.05
C PRO A 616 -15.73 8.78 8.08
N CYS A 617 -14.66 8.06 8.45
CA CYS A 617 -13.95 7.10 7.57
C CYS A 617 -14.89 6.16 6.79
N ARG A 618 -16.08 5.87 7.34
CA ARG A 618 -17.19 5.15 6.69
C ARG A 618 -17.70 5.80 5.39
N SER A 619 -17.69 7.13 5.28
CA SER A 619 -18.14 7.90 4.12
C SER A 619 -17.16 7.83 2.95
N ILE A 620 -15.84 7.81 3.21
CA ILE A 620 -14.78 7.63 2.20
C ILE A 620 -14.81 6.21 1.62
N ILE A 621 -14.96 5.22 2.51
CA ILE A 621 -15.16 3.82 2.12
C ILE A 621 -16.48 3.70 1.32
N ALA A 622 -17.59 4.24 1.83
CA ALA A 622 -18.88 4.17 1.14
C ALA A 622 -18.91 4.91 -0.21
N ALA A 623 -18.15 5.99 -0.39
CA ALA A 623 -18.05 6.71 -1.66
C ALA A 623 -17.30 5.89 -2.72
N SER A 624 -16.15 5.33 -2.35
CA SER A 624 -15.33 4.47 -3.21
C SER A 624 -16.10 3.19 -3.59
N TRP A 625 -16.80 2.59 -2.61
CA TRP A 625 -17.66 1.44 -2.85
C TRP A 625 -18.92 1.79 -3.67
N ARG A 626 -19.51 2.99 -3.56
CA ARG A 626 -20.68 3.41 -4.38
C ARG A 626 -20.32 3.71 -5.83
N SER A 627 -19.14 4.29 -6.10
CA SER A 627 -18.60 4.46 -7.46
C SER A 627 -18.55 3.11 -8.21
N THR A 628 -18.17 2.04 -7.50
CA THR A 628 -17.96 0.69 -8.06
C THR A 628 -19.26 -0.13 -8.07
N SER A 629 -19.99 -0.15 -6.95
CA SER A 629 -21.29 -0.87 -6.85
C SER A 629 -22.40 -0.24 -7.69
N GLY A 630 -22.40 1.08 -7.85
CA GLY A 630 -23.31 1.79 -8.73
C GLY A 630 -23.14 1.41 -10.21
N ARG A 631 -21.95 0.96 -10.63
CA ARG A 631 -21.67 0.45 -11.98
C ARG A 631 -22.01 -1.03 -12.10
N CYS A 632 -21.60 -1.87 -11.14
CA CYS A 632 -21.92 -3.30 -11.08
C CYS A 632 -23.44 -3.60 -11.04
N CYS A 633 -24.25 -2.73 -10.44
CA CYS A 633 -25.70 -2.93 -10.34
C CYS A 633 -26.50 -2.23 -11.47
N ARG A 634 -25.90 -1.33 -12.26
CA ARG A 634 -26.63 -0.56 -13.31
C ARG A 634 -26.42 -1.09 -14.72
N SER A 635 -25.56 -2.09 -14.93
CA SER A 635 -25.31 -2.70 -16.25
C SER A 635 -26.24 -3.89 -16.55
N SER A 636 -27.50 -3.83 -16.14
CA SER A 636 -28.57 -4.68 -16.67
C SER A 636 -29.57 -3.82 -17.44
N PRO A 637 -29.45 -3.70 -18.77
CA PRO A 637 -30.62 -3.44 -19.58
C PRO A 637 -31.38 -4.77 -19.69
N THR A 638 -32.59 -4.80 -19.12
CA THR A 638 -33.69 -5.77 -19.42
C THR A 638 -33.32 -7.23 -19.67
#